data_AF-A0A1G4ITI3-F1
#
_entry.id   AF-A0A1G4ITI3-F1
#
_cell.length_a   1.000
_cell.length_b   1.000
_cell.length_c   1.000
_cell.angle_alpha   90.00
_cell.angle_beta   90.00
_cell.angle_gamma   90.00
#
_symmetry.space_group_name_H-M   'P 1'
#
loop_
_entity.id
_entity.type
_entity.pdbx_description
1 polymer ?
#
loop_
_entity_poly.entity_id
_entity_poly.type
_entity_poly.pdbx_seq_one_letter_code
_entity_poly.pdbx_strand_id
1 'polypeptide(L)'
;MLRGQLPVKSLQELTARVLGGAKLVEKVGRSSLRSPSAALLSRTDIWLKEALVKKGDRLRTQKILRRKELHKKGPPELSLDAVLVNLRKLRLAKNVDAYYTLLNRLQSSQIRWRSRSGSFIIHQTPVELYRELSYMLRAQCADLHDRSDIVCLARFTLVVLRKYSEILEKRSTLAPDIVFWENCGAILTRTGSIYYLKRFLELVNHEPSKIYAYIAFYLQTDQISHLSSILKSSDMLRSQPLPGVLVPLIHQCVNRFVCLGLEGDAQMALELLMKQGIPDLSTIYRIDHLSQKYGAFKLQLELNRARNEQGPAVSIPWKTFQRNLSFGDYIELLVESRVQFFEESPAMDFLSTKLPVEAMSTNWWCSFFEKTMPPESSCPSLKAFHLNTILSHVAAHRSLGFVLLFWHRLILNFDCTEDFKNTHKLASCKNQGGFHILLHAAGKSSAAKLAGCELFNFIKEAKWPESSHDVPHYTLTDKDYANLIRSTLPGEDFRTMYFYLRHYLLDFGKECIHVDREGKLNWNLTSAVGNVLEKVRAMEKNAAELDVILKQVGEWHLTNYSQTNEAVIPERTLKDIFGAFHIQDLTPKQLLSLESRNLEESRQSGDSGSRYSLIADWENAERIRSTLDHMRNKLSKSC
;
A
#
# COMPACT_ATOMS: atom_id res chain seq x y z
N MET A 1 -41.01 -5.27 49.98
CA MET A 1 -40.73 -4.46 48.78
C MET A 1 -39.34 -4.82 48.26
N LEU A 2 -39.26 -5.73 47.28
CA LEU A 2 -38.02 -6.20 46.65
C LEU A 2 -37.69 -5.29 45.46
N ARG A 3 -36.55 -4.59 45.50
CA ARG A 3 -36.00 -3.87 44.34
C ARG A 3 -35.33 -4.87 43.41
N GLY A 4 -35.74 -4.85 42.14
CA GLY A 4 -35.39 -5.81 41.11
C GLY A 4 -33.92 -5.83 40.73
N GLN A 5 -33.37 -7.04 40.66
CA GLN A 5 -32.15 -7.35 39.91
C GLN A 5 -32.49 -7.28 38.41
N LEU A 6 -31.80 -6.40 37.69
CA LEU A 6 -31.81 -6.36 36.22
C LEU A 6 -31.27 -7.69 35.65
N PRO A 7 -31.86 -8.23 34.57
CA PRO A 7 -31.38 -9.46 33.97
C PRO A 7 -29.99 -9.25 33.35
N VAL A 8 -29.09 -10.20 33.62
CA VAL A 8 -27.76 -10.29 33.01
C VAL A 8 -27.94 -10.47 31.49
N LYS A 9 -27.59 -9.44 30.72
CA LYS A 9 -27.65 -9.50 29.25
C LYS A 9 -26.69 -10.57 28.72
N SER A 10 -27.15 -11.34 27.74
CA SER A 10 -26.39 -12.47 27.19
C SER A 10 -25.16 -11.97 26.42
N LEU A 11 -24.07 -12.75 26.44
CA LEU A 11 -22.85 -12.47 25.69
C LEU A 11 -23.14 -12.33 24.17
N GLN A 12 -24.22 -12.97 23.68
CA GLN A 12 -24.72 -12.86 22.30
C GLN A 12 -25.26 -11.47 21.97
N GLU A 13 -25.97 -10.82 22.89
CA GLU A 13 -26.46 -9.44 22.71
C GLU A 13 -25.29 -8.44 22.63
N LEU A 14 -24.24 -8.70 23.42
CA LEU A 14 -23.01 -7.92 23.40
C LEU A 14 -22.23 -8.15 22.10
N THR A 15 -22.09 -9.41 21.65
CA THR A 15 -21.35 -9.79 20.44
C THR A 15 -22.07 -9.34 19.15
N ALA A 16 -23.41 -9.41 19.12
CA ALA A 16 -24.22 -8.93 17.99
C ALA A 16 -24.21 -7.40 17.86
N ARG A 17 -24.11 -6.66 18.98
CA ARG A 17 -23.87 -5.22 18.96
C ARG A 17 -22.50 -4.85 18.41
N VAL A 18 -21.47 -5.65 18.70
CA VAL A 18 -20.08 -5.41 18.33
C VAL A 18 -19.78 -5.81 16.88
N LEU A 19 -20.51 -6.76 16.29
CA LEU A 19 -20.23 -7.29 14.95
C LEU A 19 -21.22 -6.84 13.85
N GLY A 20 -22.36 -6.22 14.16
CA GLY A 20 -23.32 -5.88 13.10
C GLY A 20 -24.41 -4.85 13.40
N GLY A 21 -24.29 -4.09 14.49
CA GLY A 21 -25.28 -3.06 14.87
C GLY A 21 -26.71 -3.58 15.08
N ALA A 22 -27.67 -2.67 15.26
CA ALA A 22 -29.06 -2.98 15.64
C ALA A 22 -29.79 -3.95 14.68
N LYS A 23 -29.40 -3.99 13.40
CA LYS A 23 -29.97 -4.89 12.38
C LYS A 23 -29.59 -6.36 12.59
N LEU A 24 -28.40 -6.64 13.14
CA LEU A 24 -27.96 -8.01 13.45
C LEU A 24 -28.63 -8.55 14.72
N VAL A 25 -28.89 -7.67 15.69
CA VAL A 25 -29.67 -8.00 16.91
C VAL A 25 -31.08 -8.46 16.54
N GLU A 26 -31.72 -7.80 15.57
CA GLU A 26 -33.03 -8.20 15.05
C GLU A 26 -32.99 -9.55 14.31
N LYS A 27 -31.92 -9.83 13.54
CA LYS A 27 -31.72 -11.12 12.86
C LYS A 27 -31.45 -12.28 13.83
N VAL A 28 -30.68 -12.04 14.89
CA VAL A 28 -30.39 -13.03 15.95
C VAL A 28 -31.62 -13.31 16.82
N GLY A 29 -32.46 -12.28 17.05
CA GLY A 29 -33.76 -12.46 17.70
C GLY A 29 -34.74 -13.32 16.89
N ARG A 30 -34.63 -13.30 15.54
CA ARG A 30 -35.49 -14.10 14.65
C ARG A 30 -35.04 -15.55 14.46
N SER A 31 -33.78 -15.88 14.77
CA SER A 31 -33.23 -17.24 14.60
C SER A 31 -33.36 -18.15 15.84
N SER A 32 -33.94 -17.66 16.95
CA SER A 32 -34.13 -18.47 18.17
C SER A 32 -35.45 -19.28 18.22
N LEU A 33 -36.31 -19.20 17.20
CA LEU A 33 -37.58 -19.94 17.16
C LEU A 33 -37.76 -20.72 15.86
N ARG A 34 -37.01 -21.81 15.69
CA ARG A 34 -37.44 -22.95 14.87
C ARG A 34 -37.14 -24.25 15.60
N SER A 35 -38.21 -25.03 15.80
CA SER A 35 -38.26 -26.36 16.41
C SER A 35 -37.48 -27.41 15.59
N PRO A 36 -37.16 -28.58 16.19
CA PRO A 36 -36.07 -29.43 15.75
C PRO A 36 -36.49 -30.30 14.57
N SER A 37 -36.11 -29.91 13.36
CA SER A 37 -36.01 -30.85 12.24
C SER A 37 -34.63 -31.51 12.28
N ALA A 38 -34.58 -32.80 11.94
CA ALA A 38 -33.43 -33.71 12.05
C ALA A 38 -32.07 -33.00 11.89
N ALA A 39 -31.33 -32.91 13.00
CA ALA A 39 -30.15 -32.07 13.12
C ALA A 39 -29.05 -32.51 12.14
N LEU A 40 -28.96 -31.83 11.00
CA LEU A 40 -27.72 -31.64 10.27
C LEU A 40 -26.72 -31.07 11.27
N LEU A 41 -25.84 -31.92 11.79
CA LEU A 41 -24.80 -31.54 12.72
C LEU A 41 -24.05 -30.35 12.13
N SER A 42 -23.98 -29.23 12.85
CA SER A 42 -23.22 -28.08 12.38
C SER A 42 -21.77 -28.51 12.18
N ARG A 43 -21.04 -27.84 11.29
CA ARG A 43 -19.63 -28.16 11.05
C ARG A 43 -18.79 -28.11 12.35
N THR A 44 -19.16 -27.21 13.26
CA THR A 44 -18.62 -27.12 14.63
C THR A 44 -19.01 -28.29 15.55
N ASP A 45 -20.18 -28.93 15.36
CA ASP A 45 -20.57 -30.16 16.07
C ASP A 45 -19.73 -31.36 15.63
N ILE A 46 -19.42 -31.44 14.33
CA ILE A 46 -18.58 -32.50 13.76
C ILE A 46 -17.17 -32.41 14.37
N TRP A 47 -16.60 -31.21 14.44
CA TRP A 47 -15.27 -30.99 15.03
C TRP A 47 -15.22 -31.24 16.54
N LEU A 48 -16.24 -30.85 17.30
CA LEU A 48 -16.31 -31.18 18.72
C LEU A 48 -16.43 -32.70 18.93
N LYS A 49 -17.16 -33.41 18.07
CA LYS A 49 -17.23 -34.87 18.08
C LYS A 49 -15.88 -35.53 17.74
N GLU A 50 -15.12 -34.96 16.82
CA GLU A 50 -13.77 -35.43 16.47
C GLU A 50 -12.73 -35.14 17.56
N ALA A 51 -12.90 -34.05 18.30
CA ALA A 51 -12.01 -33.65 19.40
C ALA A 51 -12.28 -34.41 20.71
N LEU A 52 -13.40 -35.14 20.83
CA LEU A 52 -13.66 -36.02 21.96
C LEU A 52 -12.65 -37.16 21.99
N VAL A 53 -11.97 -37.30 23.13
CA VAL A 53 -11.07 -38.44 23.36
C VAL A 53 -11.95 -39.69 23.44
N LYS A 54 -11.98 -40.51 22.37
CA LYS A 54 -12.62 -41.82 22.44
C LYS A 54 -11.90 -42.63 23.53
N LYS A 55 -12.64 -43.09 24.55
CA LYS A 55 -12.18 -44.15 25.47
C LYS A 55 -11.97 -45.41 24.65
N GLY A 56 -10.79 -45.54 24.06
CA GLY A 56 -10.49 -46.59 23.09
C GLY A 56 -9.00 -46.71 22.86
N ASP A 57 -8.23 -46.68 23.93
CA ASP A 57 -6.85 -47.18 23.91
C ASP A 57 -6.53 -47.79 25.26
N ARG A 58 -7.00 -49.03 25.45
CA ARG A 58 -6.23 -50.15 26.03
C ARG A 58 -7.06 -51.44 25.93
N LEU A 59 -6.36 -52.47 25.45
CA LEU A 59 -6.64 -53.91 25.53
C LEU A 59 -7.40 -54.54 24.36
N ARG A 60 -6.58 -54.77 23.34
CA ARG A 60 -6.59 -55.89 22.40
C ARG A 60 -6.46 -57.25 23.15
N THR A 61 -7.32 -57.53 24.13
CA THR A 61 -7.48 -58.87 24.75
C THR A 61 -8.74 -58.86 25.61
N GLN A 62 -9.85 -59.30 25.00
CA GLN A 62 -10.93 -60.11 25.58
C GLN A 62 -12.18 -59.90 24.74
N LYS A 63 -12.48 -60.92 23.92
CA LYS A 63 -13.86 -61.23 23.56
C LYS A 63 -14.63 -61.45 24.88
N ILE A 64 -15.91 -61.08 24.87
CA ILE A 64 -16.93 -61.30 25.89
C ILE A 64 -17.07 -60.15 26.91
N LEU A 65 -17.83 -59.13 26.53
CA LEU A 65 -19.01 -58.63 27.27
C LEU A 65 -19.61 -57.44 26.52
N ARG A 66 -20.64 -57.74 25.71
CA ARG A 66 -21.50 -56.74 25.08
C ARG A 66 -22.36 -56.04 26.14
N ARG A 67 -22.59 -54.75 25.91
CA ARG A 67 -23.79 -53.98 26.30
C ARG A 67 -24.06 -53.90 27.81
N LYS A 68 -23.41 -52.96 28.49
CA LYS A 68 -23.97 -52.13 29.59
C LYS A 68 -22.87 -51.22 30.18
N GLU A 69 -22.51 -50.16 29.45
CA GLU A 69 -21.94 -48.96 30.08
C GLU A 69 -22.57 -47.72 29.43
N LEU A 70 -23.89 -47.57 29.64
CA LEU A 70 -24.54 -46.27 29.55
C LEU A 70 -24.01 -45.40 30.71
N HIS A 71 -23.55 -44.20 30.35
CA HIS A 71 -23.46 -43.02 31.22
C HIS A 71 -22.61 -43.10 32.50
N LYS A 72 -21.28 -43.03 32.37
CA LYS A 72 -20.49 -42.32 33.39
C LYS A 72 -20.63 -40.81 33.15
N LYS A 73 -21.46 -40.16 33.99
CA LYS A 73 -21.65 -38.69 34.10
C LYS A 73 -20.34 -38.00 34.53
N GLY A 74 -19.38 -37.88 33.62
CA GLY A 74 -18.21 -37.03 33.77
C GLY A 74 -18.26 -35.88 32.77
N PRO A 75 -17.64 -34.73 33.07
CA PRO A 75 -17.46 -33.67 32.08
C PRO A 75 -16.75 -34.21 30.81
N PRO A 76 -17.14 -33.79 29.59
CA PRO A 76 -16.54 -34.25 28.35
C PRO A 76 -15.03 -34.02 28.32
N GLU A 77 -14.29 -35.03 27.85
CA GLU A 77 -12.82 -34.99 27.69
C GLU A 77 -12.46 -34.59 26.25
N LEU A 78 -11.81 -33.45 26.08
CA LEU A 78 -11.39 -32.94 24.77
C LEU A 78 -9.86 -32.92 24.63
N SER A 79 -9.39 -33.31 23.45
CA SER A 79 -7.99 -33.13 23.06
C SER A 79 -7.73 -31.66 22.70
N LEU A 80 -6.79 -31.02 23.41
CA LEU A 80 -6.42 -29.63 23.17
C LEU A 80 -5.86 -29.43 21.75
N ASP A 81 -5.03 -30.37 21.27
CA ASP A 81 -4.41 -30.28 19.95
C ASP A 81 -5.45 -30.30 18.82
N ALA A 82 -6.45 -31.17 18.91
CA ALA A 82 -7.52 -31.26 17.92
C ALA A 82 -8.33 -29.96 17.85
N VAL A 83 -8.61 -29.35 19.01
CA VAL A 83 -9.33 -28.06 19.09
C VAL A 83 -8.49 -26.92 18.51
N LEU A 84 -7.20 -26.83 18.85
CA LEU A 84 -6.29 -25.80 18.33
C LEU A 84 -6.10 -25.90 16.81
N VAL A 85 -5.98 -27.11 16.25
CA VAL A 85 -5.87 -27.32 14.80
C VAL A 85 -7.10 -26.80 14.08
N ASN A 86 -8.30 -27.06 14.61
CA ASN A 86 -9.54 -26.60 14.00
C ASN A 86 -9.74 -25.08 14.13
N LEU A 87 -9.38 -24.49 15.27
CA LEU A 87 -9.38 -23.01 15.44
C LEU A 87 -8.39 -22.34 14.48
N ARG A 88 -7.20 -22.90 14.29
CA ARG A 88 -6.22 -22.41 13.32
C ARG A 88 -6.72 -22.48 11.89
N LYS A 89 -7.33 -23.60 11.49
CA LYS A 89 -7.94 -23.76 10.14
C LYS A 89 -9.01 -22.70 9.90
N LEU A 90 -9.87 -22.45 10.88
CA LEU A 90 -10.91 -21.43 10.80
C LEU A 90 -10.35 -20.01 10.67
N ARG A 91 -9.31 -19.68 11.45
CA ARG A 91 -8.63 -18.39 11.36
C ARG A 91 -7.96 -18.18 10.00
N LEU A 92 -7.23 -19.18 9.51
CA LEU A 92 -6.56 -19.10 8.20
C LEU A 92 -7.56 -19.03 7.04
N ALA A 93 -8.71 -19.69 7.16
CA ALA A 93 -9.81 -19.61 6.19
C ALA A 93 -10.69 -18.35 6.34
N LYS A 94 -10.33 -17.42 7.25
CA LYS A 94 -11.08 -16.18 7.56
C LYS A 94 -12.57 -16.41 7.92
N ASN A 95 -12.92 -17.57 8.46
CA ASN A 95 -14.31 -17.89 8.85
C ASN A 95 -14.57 -17.50 10.31
N VAL A 96 -14.82 -16.20 10.50
CA VAL A 96 -14.97 -15.54 11.82
C VAL A 96 -16.14 -16.11 12.63
N ASP A 97 -17.30 -16.30 12.00
CA ASP A 97 -18.52 -16.72 12.70
C ASP A 97 -18.40 -18.15 13.27
N ALA A 98 -17.86 -19.08 12.48
CA ALA A 98 -17.63 -20.44 12.92
C ALA A 98 -16.55 -20.51 14.02
N TYR A 99 -15.53 -19.66 13.96
CA TYR A 99 -14.48 -19.56 14.98
C TYR A 99 -15.06 -19.17 16.34
N TYR A 100 -15.80 -18.06 16.42
CA TYR A 100 -16.37 -17.61 17.69
C TYR A 100 -17.51 -18.51 18.18
N THR A 101 -18.26 -19.14 17.27
CA THR A 101 -19.26 -20.15 17.64
C THR A 101 -18.61 -21.34 18.34
N LEU A 102 -17.48 -21.84 17.83
CA LEU A 102 -16.73 -22.92 18.46
C LEU A 102 -16.18 -22.49 19.83
N LEU A 103 -15.59 -21.29 19.93
CA LEU A 103 -15.04 -20.75 21.17
C LEU A 103 -16.10 -20.58 22.28
N ASN A 104 -17.29 -20.07 21.93
CA ASN A 104 -18.39 -19.90 22.87
C ASN A 104 -18.94 -21.23 23.40
N ARG A 105 -18.94 -22.28 22.56
CA ARG A 105 -19.33 -23.63 22.97
C ARG A 105 -18.32 -24.27 23.92
N LEU A 106 -17.04 -23.99 23.73
CA LEU A 106 -15.97 -24.41 24.64
C LEU A 106 -16.05 -23.69 26.00
N GLN A 107 -16.43 -22.42 26.04
CA GLN A 107 -16.57 -21.66 27.30
C GLN A 107 -17.83 -22.03 28.12
N SER A 108 -18.91 -22.44 27.45
CA SER A 108 -20.19 -22.78 28.11
C SER A 108 -20.23 -24.21 28.69
N SER A 109 -19.22 -25.04 28.42
CA SER A 109 -19.18 -26.45 28.82
C SER A 109 -18.12 -26.70 29.88
N GLN A 110 -18.44 -27.47 30.94
CA GLN A 110 -17.40 -27.98 31.85
C GLN A 110 -16.58 -29.05 31.13
N ILE A 111 -15.40 -28.69 30.63
CA ILE A 111 -14.54 -29.58 29.83
C ILE A 111 -13.31 -30.00 30.65
N ARG A 112 -12.96 -31.29 30.57
CA ARG A 112 -11.64 -31.78 30.97
C ARG A 112 -10.70 -31.77 29.78
N TRP A 113 -9.62 -31.02 29.89
CA TRP A 113 -8.64 -30.86 28.83
C TRP A 113 -7.53 -31.90 28.95
N ARG A 114 -7.21 -32.56 27.84
CA ARG A 114 -6.06 -33.46 27.72
C ARG A 114 -4.96 -32.79 26.90
N SER A 115 -3.76 -32.72 27.47
CA SER A 115 -2.57 -32.16 26.83
C SER A 115 -2.01 -33.11 25.76
N ARG A 116 -1.03 -32.63 24.97
CA ARG A 116 -0.28 -33.42 23.99
C ARG A 116 0.49 -34.60 24.61
N SER A 117 0.92 -34.47 25.87
CA SER A 117 1.58 -35.55 26.62
C SER A 117 0.58 -36.53 27.26
N GLY A 118 -0.72 -36.32 27.06
CA GLY A 118 -1.78 -37.17 27.57
C GLY A 118 -2.19 -36.88 29.02
N SER A 119 -1.57 -35.90 29.68
CA SER A 119 -1.90 -35.46 31.04
C SER A 119 -3.14 -34.55 31.06
N PHE A 120 -3.84 -34.54 32.20
CA PHE A 120 -5.00 -33.67 32.40
C PHE A 120 -4.58 -32.27 32.84
N ILE A 121 -5.17 -31.24 32.23
CA ILE A 121 -5.01 -29.85 32.66
C ILE A 121 -6.09 -29.54 33.70
N ILE A 122 -5.66 -29.29 34.94
CA ILE A 122 -6.55 -29.22 36.09
C ILE A 122 -7.25 -27.84 36.18
N HIS A 123 -8.58 -27.87 36.28
CA HIS A 123 -9.50 -26.80 36.73
C HIS A 123 -9.52 -25.43 36.00
N GLN A 124 -8.75 -25.20 34.92
CA GLN A 124 -8.78 -23.92 34.18
C GLN A 124 -8.50 -24.08 32.68
N THR A 125 -8.93 -23.09 31.90
CA THR A 125 -8.71 -22.98 30.45
C THR A 125 -7.21 -23.04 30.10
N PRO A 126 -6.79 -23.88 29.13
CA PRO A 126 -5.41 -23.94 28.66
C PRO A 126 -4.87 -22.60 28.13
N VAL A 127 -3.62 -22.28 28.44
CA VAL A 127 -2.94 -21.03 28.02
C VAL A 127 -2.76 -20.93 26.51
N GLU A 128 -2.67 -22.08 25.84
CA GLU A 128 -2.53 -22.19 24.38
C GLU A 128 -3.77 -21.69 23.64
N LEU A 129 -4.95 -21.78 24.25
CA LEU A 129 -6.18 -21.21 23.68
C LEU A 129 -6.15 -19.68 23.70
N TYR A 130 -5.56 -19.08 24.74
CA TYR A 130 -5.37 -17.63 24.80
C TYR A 130 -4.42 -17.15 23.70
N ARG A 131 -3.34 -17.90 23.45
CA ARG A 131 -2.43 -17.62 22.33
C ARG A 131 -3.13 -17.69 20.96
N GLU A 132 -3.95 -18.71 20.71
CA GLU A 132 -4.69 -18.81 19.44
C GLU A 132 -5.73 -17.69 19.31
N LEU A 133 -6.41 -17.35 20.41
CA LEU A 133 -7.35 -16.24 20.44
C LEU A 133 -6.65 -14.90 20.14
N SER A 134 -5.45 -14.66 20.67
CA SER A 134 -4.72 -13.41 20.41
C SER A 134 -4.33 -13.26 18.94
N TYR A 135 -4.00 -14.35 18.23
CA TYR A 135 -3.79 -14.31 16.78
C TYR A 135 -5.06 -13.93 16.02
N MET A 136 -6.22 -14.46 16.42
CA MET A 136 -7.50 -14.10 15.79
C MET A 136 -7.85 -12.63 16.04
N LEU A 137 -7.73 -12.16 17.28
CA LEU A 137 -8.01 -10.78 17.64
C LEU A 137 -7.06 -9.81 16.91
N ARG A 138 -5.78 -10.16 16.77
CA ARG A 138 -4.82 -9.34 16.01
C ARG A 138 -5.17 -9.28 14.52
N ALA A 139 -5.59 -10.40 13.93
CA ALA A 139 -6.04 -10.44 12.54
C ALA A 139 -7.27 -9.54 12.32
N GLN A 140 -8.26 -9.62 13.20
CA GLN A 140 -9.42 -8.72 13.14
C GLN A 140 -9.05 -7.26 13.34
N CYS A 141 -8.14 -6.99 14.29
CA CYS A 141 -7.64 -5.64 14.53
C CYS A 141 -7.05 -5.04 13.25
N ALA A 142 -6.27 -5.83 12.49
CA ALA A 142 -5.67 -5.40 11.22
C ALA A 142 -6.72 -4.85 10.23
N ASP A 143 -7.85 -5.54 10.08
CA ASP A 143 -8.91 -5.25 9.11
C ASP A 143 -9.88 -4.14 9.57
N LEU A 144 -9.83 -3.69 10.83
CA LEU A 144 -10.73 -2.66 11.37
C LEU A 144 -10.22 -1.24 11.11
N HIS A 145 -11.05 -0.40 10.49
CA HIS A 145 -10.77 1.03 10.28
C HIS A 145 -11.57 1.97 11.19
N ASP A 146 -12.71 1.52 11.73
CA ASP A 146 -13.50 2.34 12.66
C ASP A 146 -12.89 2.34 14.07
N ARG A 147 -12.75 3.54 14.63
CA ARG A 147 -12.26 3.77 15.99
C ARG A 147 -13.17 3.16 17.04
N SER A 148 -14.48 3.14 16.82
CA SER A 148 -15.45 2.61 17.79
C SER A 148 -15.28 1.10 17.99
N ASP A 149 -15.06 0.37 16.89
CA ASP A 149 -14.79 -1.07 16.89
C ASP A 149 -13.43 -1.41 17.49
N ILE A 150 -12.38 -0.62 17.17
CA ILE A 150 -11.05 -0.78 17.77
C ILE A 150 -11.13 -0.64 19.29
N VAL A 151 -11.88 0.34 19.80
CA VAL A 151 -12.09 0.54 21.25
C VAL A 151 -12.83 -0.64 21.87
N CYS A 152 -13.83 -1.20 21.18
CA CYS A 152 -14.55 -2.36 21.69
C CYS A 152 -13.65 -3.60 21.76
N LEU A 153 -12.87 -3.84 20.70
CA LEU A 153 -11.90 -4.92 20.64
C LEU A 153 -10.83 -4.78 21.73
N ALA A 154 -10.37 -3.55 21.99
CA ALA A 154 -9.43 -3.27 23.08
C ALA A 154 -10.01 -3.59 24.46
N ARG A 155 -11.27 -3.21 24.73
CA ARG A 155 -11.96 -3.57 25.99
C ARG A 155 -12.07 -5.09 26.15
N PHE A 156 -12.44 -5.80 25.09
CA PHE A 156 -12.50 -7.26 25.11
C PHE A 156 -11.11 -7.86 25.38
N THR A 157 -10.08 -7.35 24.70
CA THR A 157 -8.69 -7.79 24.86
C THR A 157 -8.21 -7.60 26.29
N LEU A 158 -8.52 -6.49 26.95
CA LEU A 158 -8.20 -6.27 28.38
C LEU A 158 -8.87 -7.29 29.31
N VAL A 159 -10.12 -7.70 29.03
CA VAL A 159 -10.80 -8.73 29.81
C VAL A 159 -10.12 -10.09 29.66
N VAL A 160 -9.72 -10.43 28.43
CA VAL A 160 -8.97 -11.66 28.14
C VAL A 160 -7.60 -11.62 28.84
N LEU A 161 -6.92 -10.48 28.78
CA LEU A 161 -5.62 -10.24 29.41
C LEU A 161 -5.66 -10.44 30.93
N ARG A 162 -6.66 -9.87 31.61
CA ARG A 162 -6.84 -10.01 33.05
C ARG A 162 -7.07 -11.47 33.46
N LYS A 163 -7.90 -12.20 32.73
CA LYS A 163 -8.11 -13.63 32.99
C LYS A 163 -6.83 -14.43 32.80
N TYR A 164 -6.03 -14.08 31.81
CA TYR A 164 -4.75 -14.72 31.57
C TYR A 164 -3.72 -14.42 32.67
N SER A 165 -3.64 -13.17 33.14
CA SER A 165 -2.76 -12.81 34.26
C SER A 165 -3.14 -13.55 35.55
N GLU A 166 -4.44 -13.65 35.86
CA GLU A 166 -4.96 -14.42 37.00
C GLU A 166 -4.59 -15.92 36.93
N ILE A 167 -4.53 -16.50 35.72
CA ILE A 167 -4.12 -17.90 35.53
C ILE A 167 -2.62 -18.07 35.79
N LEU A 168 -1.80 -17.13 35.30
CA LEU A 168 -0.35 -17.16 35.52
C LEU A 168 0.01 -16.97 37.00
N GLU A 169 -0.68 -16.08 37.71
CA GLU A 169 -0.50 -15.92 39.17
C GLU A 169 -0.83 -17.19 39.93
N LYS A 170 -1.92 -17.88 39.56
CA LYS A 170 -2.33 -19.16 40.18
C LYS A 170 -1.43 -20.33 39.80
N ARG A 171 -0.71 -20.23 38.68
CA ARG A 171 0.19 -21.26 38.14
C ARG A 171 1.58 -20.69 37.91
N SER A 172 2.24 -20.30 38.99
CA SER A 172 3.57 -19.66 38.97
C SER A 172 4.67 -20.46 38.26
N THR A 173 4.47 -21.76 38.02
CA THR A 173 5.37 -22.63 37.25
C THR A 173 5.27 -22.46 35.74
N LEU A 174 4.26 -21.75 35.21
CA LEU A 174 4.08 -21.52 33.78
C LEU A 174 4.85 -20.27 33.34
N ALA A 175 5.70 -20.42 32.32
CA ALA A 175 6.35 -19.28 31.70
C ALA A 175 5.32 -18.44 30.90
N PRO A 176 5.39 -17.10 30.97
CA PRO A 176 4.50 -16.23 30.21
C PRO A 176 4.73 -16.38 28.69
N ASP A 177 3.66 -16.59 27.92
CA ASP A 177 3.72 -16.55 26.45
C ASP A 177 3.92 -15.11 25.94
N ILE A 178 5.12 -14.81 25.44
CA ILE A 178 5.52 -13.49 24.93
C ILE A 178 4.65 -13.07 23.74
N VAL A 179 4.27 -14.01 22.87
CA VAL A 179 3.49 -13.72 21.65
C VAL A 179 2.07 -13.31 22.02
N PHE A 180 1.50 -13.90 23.07
CA PHE A 180 0.22 -13.48 23.59
C PHE A 180 0.24 -12.02 24.06
N TRP A 181 1.22 -11.66 24.91
CA TRP A 181 1.38 -10.30 25.41
C TRP A 181 1.62 -9.28 24.29
N GLU A 182 2.42 -9.64 23.29
CA GLU A 182 2.68 -8.81 22.11
C GLU A 182 1.40 -8.51 21.34
N ASN A 183 0.65 -9.56 20.96
CA ASN A 183 -0.59 -9.42 20.21
C ASN A 183 -1.59 -8.53 20.96
N CYS A 184 -1.73 -8.74 22.27
CA CYS A 184 -2.60 -7.91 23.10
C CYS A 184 -2.08 -6.46 23.18
N GLY A 185 -0.78 -6.26 23.36
CA GLY A 185 -0.16 -4.93 23.36
C GLY A 185 -0.45 -4.17 22.06
N ALA A 186 -0.20 -4.79 20.90
CA ALA A 186 -0.42 -4.19 19.59
C ALA A 186 -1.89 -3.77 19.35
N ILE A 187 -2.85 -4.58 19.80
CA ILE A 187 -4.28 -4.24 19.70
C ILE A 187 -4.61 -3.02 20.55
N LEU A 188 -4.08 -2.98 21.78
CA LEU A 188 -4.37 -1.90 22.73
C LEU A 188 -3.70 -0.60 22.31
N THR A 189 -2.45 -0.63 21.83
CA THR A 189 -1.74 0.57 21.37
C THR A 189 -2.38 1.18 20.12
N ARG A 190 -3.01 0.39 19.26
CA ARG A 190 -3.79 0.88 18.10
C ARG A 190 -4.92 1.83 18.48
N THR A 191 -5.43 1.76 19.72
CA THR A 191 -6.44 2.71 20.22
C THR A 191 -5.93 4.15 20.28
N GLY A 192 -4.61 4.34 20.34
CA GLY A 192 -3.95 5.63 20.57
C GLY A 192 -4.28 6.26 21.93
N SER A 193 -4.85 5.50 22.87
CA SER A 193 -5.32 6.04 24.15
C SER A 193 -4.45 5.57 25.32
N ILE A 194 -3.90 6.53 26.06
CA ILE A 194 -3.04 6.29 27.22
C ILE A 194 -3.73 5.48 28.32
N TYR A 195 -5.08 5.53 28.38
CA TYR A 195 -5.87 4.74 29.33
C TYR A 195 -5.64 3.24 29.13
N TYR A 196 -5.74 2.75 27.88
CA TYR A 196 -5.57 1.33 27.57
C TYR A 196 -4.12 0.89 27.75
N LEU A 197 -3.15 1.76 27.44
CA LEU A 197 -1.74 1.51 27.72
C LEU A 197 -1.50 1.32 29.23
N LYS A 198 -1.97 2.24 30.09
CA LYS A 198 -1.82 2.13 31.55
C LYS A 198 -2.42 0.82 32.08
N ARG A 199 -3.63 0.48 31.63
CA ARG A 199 -4.29 -0.79 32.01
C ARG A 199 -3.51 -2.03 31.57
N PHE A 200 -2.86 -1.99 30.41
CA PHE A 200 -1.97 -3.07 29.99
C PHE A 200 -0.76 -3.19 30.92
N LEU A 201 -0.10 -2.07 31.20
CA LEU A 201 1.10 -2.03 32.04
C LEU A 201 0.84 -2.46 33.49
N GLU A 202 -0.36 -2.19 34.02
CA GLU A 202 -0.82 -2.68 35.33
C GLU A 202 -0.97 -4.20 35.39
N LEU A 203 -1.25 -4.87 34.26
CA LEU A 203 -1.56 -6.30 34.18
C LEU A 203 -0.36 -7.17 33.76
N VAL A 204 0.70 -6.54 33.24
CA VAL A 204 1.87 -7.23 32.67
C VAL A 204 3.05 -7.08 33.62
N ASN A 205 3.56 -8.18 34.16
CA ASN A 205 4.77 -8.16 35.00
C ASN A 205 6.07 -8.38 34.19
N HIS A 206 5.96 -8.65 32.89
CA HIS A 206 7.09 -8.91 32.01
C HIS A 206 7.61 -7.61 31.37
N GLU A 207 8.78 -7.14 31.83
CA GLU A 207 9.39 -5.86 31.40
C GLU A 207 9.56 -5.71 29.87
N PRO A 208 10.04 -6.72 29.10
CA PRO A 208 10.15 -6.57 27.66
C PRO A 208 8.81 -6.31 26.95
N SER A 209 7.72 -6.86 27.48
CA SER A 209 6.37 -6.63 26.94
C SER A 209 5.86 -5.23 27.27
N LYS A 210 6.25 -4.65 28.41
CA LYS A 210 5.97 -3.25 28.74
C LYS A 210 6.69 -2.31 27.77
N ILE A 211 7.98 -2.55 27.53
CA ILE A 211 8.79 -1.75 26.60
C ILE A 211 8.24 -1.85 25.17
N TYR A 212 7.86 -3.06 24.74
CA TYR A 212 7.16 -3.25 23.46
C TYR A 212 5.93 -2.36 23.35
N ALA A 213 5.05 -2.40 24.36
CA ALA A 213 3.82 -1.61 24.36
C ALA A 213 4.09 -0.10 24.35
N TYR A 214 5.11 0.36 25.08
CA TYR A 214 5.51 1.77 25.02
C TYR A 214 6.00 2.18 23.63
N ILE A 215 6.94 1.44 23.04
CA ILE A 215 7.48 1.75 21.71
C ILE A 215 6.35 1.74 20.66
N ALA A 216 5.53 0.69 20.66
CA ALA A 216 4.40 0.58 19.73
C ALA A 216 3.38 1.70 19.92
N PHE A 217 3.12 2.13 21.16
CA PHE A 217 2.22 3.25 21.45
C PHE A 217 2.76 4.57 20.89
N TYR A 218 4.01 4.93 21.21
CA TYR A 218 4.55 6.22 20.80
C TYR A 218 4.81 6.30 19.30
N LEU A 219 5.12 5.18 18.63
CA LEU A 219 5.11 5.09 17.16
C LEU A 219 3.70 5.34 16.59
N GLN A 220 2.67 4.72 17.18
CA GLN A 220 1.28 4.86 16.72
C GLN A 220 0.73 6.28 16.93
N THR A 221 1.12 6.96 18.01
CA THR A 221 0.65 8.31 18.35
C THR A 221 1.59 9.43 17.89
N ASP A 222 2.67 9.10 17.18
CA ASP A 222 3.70 10.03 16.70
C ASP A 222 4.34 10.91 17.79
N GLN A 223 4.48 10.36 19.01
CA GLN A 223 5.05 11.06 20.17
C GLN A 223 6.56 10.81 20.25
N ILE A 224 7.28 11.37 19.29
CA ILE A 224 8.69 11.05 18.97
C ILE A 224 9.67 11.38 20.11
N SER A 225 9.44 12.45 20.86
CA SER A 225 10.28 12.82 22.02
C SER A 225 10.24 11.78 23.13
N HIS A 226 9.04 11.27 23.46
CA HIS A 226 8.86 10.21 24.44
C HIS A 226 9.45 8.88 23.96
N LEU A 227 9.30 8.57 22.67
CA LEU A 227 9.93 7.41 22.05
C LEU A 227 11.46 7.45 22.19
N SER A 228 12.09 8.58 21.83
CA SER A 228 13.54 8.80 21.98
C SER A 228 13.98 8.66 23.43
N SER A 229 13.23 9.23 24.37
CA SER A 229 13.51 9.12 25.81
C SER A 229 13.50 7.67 26.30
N ILE A 230 12.54 6.85 25.86
CA ILE A 230 12.45 5.44 26.26
C ILE A 230 13.57 4.59 25.69
N LEU A 231 13.93 4.81 24.42
CA LEU A 231 15.05 4.12 23.81
C LEU A 231 16.38 4.46 24.50
N LYS A 232 16.52 5.70 24.99
CA LYS A 232 17.70 6.16 25.74
C LYS A 232 17.74 5.66 27.19
N SER A 233 16.59 5.66 27.88
CA SER A 233 16.52 5.39 29.32
C SER A 233 16.36 3.92 29.70
N SER A 234 16.00 3.05 28.75
CA SER A 234 15.80 1.64 29.08
C SER A 234 17.11 0.86 29.15
N ASP A 235 17.54 0.55 30.38
CA ASP A 235 18.72 -0.29 30.64
C ASP A 235 18.61 -1.68 30.01
N MET A 236 17.39 -2.22 29.91
CA MET A 236 17.13 -3.53 29.28
C MET A 236 17.52 -3.54 27.79
N LEU A 237 17.19 -2.47 27.05
CA LEU A 237 17.56 -2.36 25.63
C LEU A 237 19.08 -2.26 25.44
N ARG A 238 19.81 -1.79 26.45
CA ARG A 238 21.27 -1.57 26.38
C ARG A 238 22.10 -2.77 26.82
N SER A 239 21.60 -3.57 27.77
CA SER A 239 22.36 -4.58 28.50
C SER A 239 22.07 -6.03 28.10
N GLN A 240 20.91 -6.30 27.49
CA GLN A 240 20.50 -7.66 27.10
C GLN A 240 20.26 -7.75 25.59
N PRO A 241 20.42 -8.94 24.98
CA PRO A 241 19.90 -9.16 23.64
C PRO A 241 18.40 -8.86 23.62
N LEU A 242 17.98 -7.97 22.73
CA LEU A 242 16.60 -7.61 22.47
C LEU A 242 15.82 -8.87 22.10
N PRO A 243 14.64 -9.11 22.70
CA PRO A 243 13.70 -10.08 22.18
C PRO A 243 13.45 -9.82 20.69
N GLY A 244 13.44 -10.86 19.86
CA GLY A 244 13.21 -10.73 18.40
C GLY A 244 11.92 -10.00 18.03
N VAL A 245 10.97 -9.91 18.97
CA VAL A 245 9.72 -9.16 18.88
C VAL A 245 9.92 -7.62 18.84
N LEU A 246 10.99 -7.09 19.43
CA LEU A 246 11.31 -5.66 19.43
C LEU A 246 12.01 -5.21 18.13
N VAL A 247 12.72 -6.11 17.46
CA VAL A 247 13.52 -5.80 16.25
C VAL A 247 12.70 -5.07 15.17
N PRO A 248 11.48 -5.53 14.80
CA PRO A 248 10.66 -4.82 13.81
C PRO A 248 10.25 -3.42 14.24
N LEU A 249 10.00 -3.21 15.55
CA LEU A 249 9.63 -1.88 16.07
C LEU A 249 10.82 -0.93 16.06
N ILE A 250 12.01 -1.40 16.46
CA ILE A 250 13.21 -0.56 16.43
C ILE A 250 13.56 -0.18 14.97
N HIS A 251 13.36 -1.08 14.01
CA HIS A 251 13.50 -0.74 12.59
C HIS A 251 12.51 0.36 12.15
N GLN A 252 11.26 0.31 12.63
CA GLN A 252 10.30 1.40 12.40
C GLN A 252 10.76 2.71 13.05
N CYS A 253 11.37 2.66 14.25
CA CYS A 253 11.96 3.84 14.89
C CYS A 253 13.08 4.46 14.03
N VAL A 254 14.02 3.65 13.51
CA VAL A 254 15.09 4.14 12.62
C VAL A 254 14.49 4.90 11.45
N ASN A 255 13.53 4.30 10.75
CA ASN A 255 12.88 4.94 9.60
C ASN A 255 12.21 6.26 10.01
N ARG A 256 11.48 6.28 11.13
CA ARG A 256 10.77 7.47 11.58
C ARG A 256 11.74 8.59 11.96
N PHE A 257 12.81 8.29 12.70
CA PHE A 257 13.81 9.27 13.08
C PHE A 257 14.55 9.86 11.88
N VAL A 258 14.93 9.03 10.90
CA VAL A 258 15.57 9.51 9.65
C VAL A 258 14.64 10.44 8.88
N CYS A 259 13.37 10.07 8.71
CA CYS A 259 12.40 10.91 8.02
C CYS A 259 12.17 12.27 8.71
N LEU A 260 12.44 12.37 10.01
CA LEU A 260 12.31 13.59 10.80
C LEU A 260 13.63 14.36 10.95
N GLY A 261 14.72 13.89 10.35
CA GLY A 261 16.04 14.51 10.48
C GLY A 261 16.70 14.30 11.86
N LEU A 262 16.18 13.39 12.70
CA LEU A 262 16.72 13.06 14.01
C LEU A 262 17.83 12.00 13.90
N GLU A 263 18.90 12.37 13.19
CA GLU A 263 19.99 11.45 12.84
C GLU A 263 20.62 10.76 14.05
N GLY A 264 20.88 11.50 15.15
CA GLY A 264 21.48 10.91 16.35
C GLY A 264 20.59 9.85 17.01
N ASP A 265 19.27 10.05 16.98
CA ASP A 265 18.32 9.07 17.52
C ASP A 265 18.17 7.87 16.58
N ALA A 266 18.24 8.09 15.26
CA ALA A 266 18.29 7.03 14.26
C ALA A 266 19.55 6.16 14.40
N GLN A 267 20.72 6.79 14.60
CA GLN A 267 21.99 6.12 14.82
C GLN A 267 21.92 5.23 16.06
N MET A 268 21.46 5.77 17.18
CA MET A 268 21.31 5.01 18.42
C MET A 268 20.33 3.84 18.28
N ALA A 269 19.19 4.04 17.59
CA ALA A 269 18.25 2.96 17.31
C ALA A 269 18.86 1.87 16.40
N LEU A 270 19.70 2.26 15.43
CA LEU A 270 20.43 1.30 14.60
C LEU A 270 21.45 0.53 15.43
N GLU A 271 22.26 1.18 16.26
CA GLU A 271 23.21 0.53 17.17
C GLU A 271 22.52 -0.54 18.05
N LEU A 272 21.33 -0.23 18.56
CA LEU A 272 20.51 -1.20 19.30
C LEU A 272 20.15 -2.43 18.46
N LEU A 273 19.84 -2.25 17.17
CA LEU A 273 19.62 -3.37 16.24
C LEU A 273 20.89 -4.18 16.00
N MET A 274 22.03 -3.52 15.75
CA MET A 274 23.27 -4.22 15.38
C MET A 274 23.83 -5.05 16.54
N LYS A 275 23.56 -4.64 17.79
CA LYS A 275 23.87 -5.44 18.99
C LYS A 275 23.21 -6.82 19.00
N GLN A 276 22.16 -7.05 18.20
CA GLN A 276 21.45 -8.33 18.11
C GLN A 276 21.99 -9.26 17.04
N GLY A 277 22.87 -8.75 16.19
CA GLY A 277 23.29 -9.38 14.95
C GLY A 277 23.13 -8.42 13.78
N ILE A 278 23.86 -8.72 12.70
CA ILE A 278 23.81 -7.94 11.46
C ILE A 278 22.39 -8.09 10.87
N PRO A 279 21.67 -6.98 10.61
CA PRO A 279 20.37 -7.03 9.94
C PRO A 279 20.47 -7.74 8.59
N ASP A 280 19.36 -8.28 8.09
CA ASP A 280 19.34 -8.88 6.77
C ASP A 280 19.67 -7.84 5.68
N LEU A 281 20.26 -8.30 4.56
CA LEU A 281 20.67 -7.44 3.45
C LEU A 281 19.54 -6.51 2.98
N SER A 282 18.29 -6.99 2.95
CA SER A 282 17.16 -6.17 2.51
C SER A 282 16.90 -4.98 3.45
N THR A 283 17.00 -5.20 4.76
CA THR A 283 16.92 -4.14 5.77
C THR A 283 18.07 -3.15 5.61
N ILE A 284 19.29 -3.64 5.45
CA ILE A 284 20.47 -2.79 5.25
C ILE A 284 20.29 -1.90 4.01
N TYR A 285 19.87 -2.46 2.86
CA TYR A 285 19.61 -1.67 1.64
C TYR A 285 18.52 -0.61 1.84
N ARG A 286 17.48 -0.92 2.62
CA ARG A 286 16.42 0.06 2.91
C ARG A 286 16.94 1.21 3.76
N ILE A 287 17.75 0.93 4.78
CA ILE A 287 18.32 1.98 5.64
C ILE A 287 19.37 2.79 4.87
N ASP A 288 20.19 2.15 4.02
CA ASP A 288 21.15 2.80 3.12
C ASP A 288 20.47 3.72 2.09
N HIS A 289 19.36 3.29 1.51
CA HIS A 289 18.55 4.17 0.66
C HIS A 289 17.96 5.35 1.46
N LEU A 290 17.51 5.13 2.69
CA LEU A 290 16.96 6.18 3.55
C LEU A 290 18.04 7.19 3.99
N SER A 291 19.24 6.72 4.36
CA SER A 291 20.35 7.59 4.75
C SER A 291 20.78 8.47 3.58
N GLN A 292 20.85 7.94 2.36
CA GLN A 292 21.14 8.71 1.15
C GLN A 292 20.02 9.70 0.82
N LYS A 293 18.76 9.28 0.97
CA LYS A 293 17.60 10.12 0.68
C LYS A 293 17.51 11.33 1.61
N TYR A 294 17.72 11.14 2.91
CA TYR A 294 17.57 12.19 3.92
C TYR A 294 18.89 12.83 4.39
N GLY A 295 20.03 12.38 3.87
CA GLY A 295 21.33 12.94 4.23
C GLY A 295 21.81 12.55 5.63
N ALA A 296 21.66 11.29 6.02
CA ALA A 296 22.04 10.79 7.35
C ALA A 296 23.43 10.14 7.34
N PHE A 297 24.47 10.97 7.37
CA PHE A 297 25.88 10.58 7.40
C PHE A 297 26.28 9.63 8.55
N LYS A 298 25.95 9.97 9.80
CA LYS A 298 26.27 9.16 10.99
C LYS A 298 25.60 7.79 10.93
N LEU A 299 24.38 7.74 10.39
CA LEU A 299 23.69 6.48 10.17
C LEU A 299 24.41 5.62 9.13
N GLN A 300 24.89 6.24 8.04
CA GLN A 300 25.67 5.54 7.02
C GLN A 300 27.00 5.02 7.58
N LEU A 301 27.68 5.80 8.42
CA LEU A 301 28.90 5.37 9.08
C LEU A 301 28.68 4.11 9.93
N GLU A 302 27.60 4.07 10.71
CA GLU A 302 27.27 2.87 11.50
C GLU A 302 26.91 1.66 10.62
N LEU A 303 26.16 1.88 9.54
CA LEU A 303 25.89 0.80 8.57
C LEU A 303 27.17 0.22 7.98
N ASN A 304 28.10 1.07 7.57
CA ASN A 304 29.37 0.66 6.97
C ASN A 304 30.28 -0.05 7.99
N ARG A 305 30.30 0.42 9.25
CA ARG A 305 31.00 -0.26 10.36
C ARG A 305 30.51 -1.70 10.52
N ALA A 306 29.20 -1.90 10.49
CA ALA A 306 28.62 -3.23 10.64
C ALA A 306 28.74 -4.13 9.41
N ARG A 307 28.96 -3.56 8.22
CA ARG A 307 29.32 -4.33 7.01
C ARG A 307 30.75 -4.88 7.06
N ASN A 308 31.52 -4.63 8.13
CA ASN A 308 32.95 -4.97 8.25
C ASN A 308 33.79 -4.40 7.11
N GLU A 309 33.38 -3.27 6.52
CA GLU A 309 34.24 -2.48 5.63
C GLU A 309 35.26 -1.72 6.49
N GLN A 310 36.15 -2.42 7.20
CA GLN A 310 37.22 -1.81 8.01
C GLN A 310 38.45 -1.44 7.15
N GLY A 311 38.22 -1.04 5.90
CA GLY A 311 39.26 -0.50 5.02
C GLY A 311 39.40 1.02 5.22
N PRO A 312 40.59 1.61 5.04
CA PRO A 312 40.82 3.06 5.16
C PRO A 312 40.12 3.92 4.09
N ALA A 313 39.30 3.33 3.22
CA ALA A 313 38.59 4.01 2.13
C ALA A 313 37.16 3.47 1.95
N VAL A 314 36.36 3.47 3.02
CA VAL A 314 34.91 3.25 2.90
C VAL A 314 34.33 4.40 2.07
N SER A 315 33.84 4.09 0.86
CA SER A 315 33.19 5.08 0.00
C SER A 315 31.85 5.45 0.61
N ILE A 316 31.78 6.62 1.24
CA ILE A 316 30.53 7.17 1.76
C ILE A 316 29.86 7.94 0.61
N PRO A 317 28.63 7.58 0.21
CA PRO A 317 27.95 8.29 -0.87
C PRO A 317 27.84 9.78 -0.53
N TRP A 318 28.25 10.65 -1.45
CA TRP A 318 28.18 12.10 -1.22
C TRP A 318 26.75 12.58 -0.86
N LYS A 319 25.71 11.85 -1.34
CA LYS A 319 24.29 12.08 -0.99
C LYS A 319 24.00 12.03 0.51
N THR A 320 24.84 11.40 1.34
CA THR A 320 24.67 11.39 2.80
C THR A 320 25.17 12.68 3.45
N PHE A 321 25.96 13.50 2.75
CA PHE A 321 26.47 14.78 3.23
C PHE A 321 25.55 15.92 2.78
N GLN A 322 24.31 15.90 3.26
CA GLN A 322 23.38 17.01 3.02
C GLN A 322 23.51 18.00 4.18
N ARG A 323 23.74 19.27 3.86
CA ARG A 323 23.60 20.34 4.86
C ARG A 323 22.12 20.44 5.27
N ASN A 324 21.87 20.76 6.54
CA ASN A 324 20.52 21.04 7.02
C ASN A 324 20.07 22.44 6.56
N LEU A 325 19.84 22.55 5.25
CA LEU A 325 19.46 23.77 4.57
C LEU A 325 18.03 23.65 4.03
N SER A 326 17.39 24.80 3.88
CA SER A 326 16.09 24.91 3.22
C SER A 326 16.24 24.63 1.72
N PHE A 327 15.14 24.33 1.04
CA PHE A 327 15.16 24.18 -0.42
C PHE A 327 15.67 25.46 -1.12
N GLY A 328 15.28 26.65 -0.64
CA GLY A 328 15.73 27.93 -1.20
C GLY A 328 17.25 28.12 -1.07
N ASP A 329 17.80 27.83 0.10
CA ASP A 329 19.25 27.95 0.35
C ASP A 329 20.05 27.01 -0.57
N TYR A 330 19.52 25.82 -0.88
CA TYR A 330 20.14 24.93 -1.87
C TYR A 330 20.12 25.52 -3.27
N ILE A 331 19.04 26.21 -3.66
CA ILE A 331 18.98 26.90 -4.95
C ILE A 331 20.02 28.02 -5.00
N GLU A 332 20.17 28.81 -3.93
CA GLU A 332 21.21 29.86 -3.84
C GLU A 332 22.62 29.28 -3.99
N LEU A 333 22.93 28.16 -3.31
CA LEU A 333 24.21 27.47 -3.48
C LEU A 333 24.43 26.97 -4.91
N LEU A 334 23.38 26.52 -5.59
CA LEU A 334 23.47 26.09 -6.98
C LEU A 334 23.68 27.27 -7.94
N VAL A 335 23.12 28.45 -7.63
CA VAL A 335 23.40 29.70 -8.34
C VAL A 335 24.89 30.04 -8.21
N GLU A 336 25.43 30.02 -6.99
CA GLU A 336 26.85 30.30 -6.72
C GLU A 336 27.78 29.31 -7.43
N SER A 337 27.42 28.03 -7.41
CA SER A 337 28.22 26.94 -7.97
C SER A 337 28.15 26.86 -9.50
N ARG A 338 27.24 27.60 -10.14
CA ARG A 338 27.04 27.65 -11.61
C ARG A 338 26.90 26.28 -12.26
N VAL A 339 26.22 25.35 -11.59
CA VAL A 339 26.03 23.97 -12.08
C VAL A 339 25.19 23.97 -13.36
N GLN A 340 25.61 23.18 -14.36
CA GLN A 340 24.94 23.09 -15.65
C GLN A 340 24.12 21.79 -15.78
N PHE A 341 22.84 21.85 -15.43
CA PHE A 341 21.95 20.66 -15.39
C PHE A 341 21.54 20.08 -16.75
N PHE A 342 21.88 20.75 -17.85
CA PHE A 342 21.67 20.20 -19.19
C PHE A 342 22.77 19.23 -19.61
N GLU A 343 23.98 19.40 -19.06
CA GLU A 343 25.15 18.60 -19.40
C GLU A 343 25.47 17.61 -18.28
N GLU A 344 25.34 18.06 -17.04
CA GLU A 344 25.61 17.27 -15.86
C GLU A 344 24.32 16.68 -15.30
N SER A 345 24.36 15.41 -14.89
CA SER A 345 23.29 14.75 -14.13
C SER A 345 23.68 14.60 -12.66
N PRO A 346 23.77 15.70 -11.89
CA PRO A 346 24.05 15.61 -10.47
C PRO A 346 22.89 14.89 -9.79
N ALA A 347 23.21 13.98 -8.88
CA ALA A 347 22.22 13.13 -8.24
C ALA A 347 21.50 13.88 -7.08
N MET A 348 20.63 14.82 -7.46
CA MET A 348 19.99 15.81 -6.57
C MET A 348 18.58 15.40 -6.09
N ASP A 349 18.23 14.12 -6.17
CA ASP A 349 16.89 13.62 -5.82
C ASP A 349 16.46 13.97 -4.39
N PHE A 350 17.42 14.16 -3.49
CA PHE A 350 17.17 14.54 -2.09
C PHE A 350 16.51 15.91 -1.94
N LEU A 351 16.63 16.82 -2.92
CA LEU A 351 15.96 18.12 -2.86
C LEU A 351 14.44 17.98 -2.77
N SER A 352 13.88 16.89 -3.31
CA SER A 352 12.47 16.54 -3.13
C SER A 352 12.07 16.36 -1.67
N THR A 353 12.99 15.94 -0.78
CA THR A 353 12.71 15.81 0.65
C THR A 353 12.75 17.14 1.41
N LYS A 354 13.29 18.19 0.80
CA LYS A 354 13.31 19.55 1.35
C LYS A 354 12.06 20.35 0.95
N LEU A 355 11.25 19.82 0.05
CA LEU A 355 9.97 20.39 -0.32
C LEU A 355 8.89 20.07 0.71
N PRO A 356 7.90 20.95 0.90
CA PRO A 356 6.88 20.71 1.92
C PRO A 356 6.03 19.46 1.60
N VAL A 357 5.75 18.68 2.65
CA VAL A 357 5.00 17.40 2.57
C VAL A 357 3.52 17.60 2.90
N GLU A 358 3.18 18.68 3.61
CA GLU A 358 1.82 18.97 4.06
C GLU A 358 0.87 19.38 2.93
N ALA A 359 -0.43 19.32 3.21
CA ALA A 359 -1.52 19.70 2.30
C ALA A 359 -1.60 21.23 2.04
N MET A 360 -0.54 21.86 1.52
CA MET A 360 -0.55 23.25 1.08
C MET A 360 -1.50 23.52 -0.09
N SER A 361 -2.16 24.68 -0.05
CA SER A 361 -3.01 25.21 -1.12
C SER A 361 -2.18 25.71 -2.32
N THR A 362 -2.83 25.94 -3.46
CA THR A 362 -2.16 26.42 -4.67
C THR A 362 -1.51 27.80 -4.46
N ASN A 363 -2.15 28.70 -3.72
CA ASN A 363 -1.57 30.02 -3.41
C ASN A 363 -0.25 29.89 -2.64
N TRP A 364 -0.22 28.99 -1.65
CA TRP A 364 1.00 28.74 -0.86
C TRP A 364 2.12 28.14 -1.72
N TRP A 365 1.79 27.20 -2.62
CA TRP A 365 2.77 26.68 -3.57
C TRP A 365 3.30 27.76 -4.52
N CYS A 366 2.45 28.67 -5.00
CA CYS A 366 2.88 29.81 -5.80
C CYS A 366 3.82 30.74 -5.01
N SER A 367 3.46 31.10 -3.77
CA SER A 367 4.33 31.93 -2.92
C SER A 367 5.64 31.24 -2.55
N PHE A 368 5.63 29.91 -2.37
CA PHE A 368 6.86 29.14 -2.15
C PHE A 368 7.74 29.11 -3.41
N PHE A 369 7.13 28.89 -4.58
CA PHE A 369 7.82 28.91 -5.86
C PHE A 369 8.52 30.26 -6.08
N GLU A 370 7.78 31.36 -5.92
CA GLU A 370 8.28 32.73 -6.04
C GLU A 370 9.46 33.01 -5.10
N LYS A 371 9.35 32.61 -3.83
CA LYS A 371 10.41 32.81 -2.82
C LYS A 371 11.69 32.02 -3.08
N THR A 372 11.60 30.92 -3.83
CA THR A 372 12.72 30.00 -4.06
C THR A 372 13.22 30.03 -5.50
N MET A 373 12.62 30.88 -6.34
CA MET A 373 12.93 30.96 -7.77
C MET A 373 14.37 31.49 -7.95
N PRO A 374 15.18 30.85 -8.82
CA PRO A 374 16.49 31.39 -9.15
C PRO A 374 16.39 32.80 -9.75
N PRO A 375 17.35 33.71 -9.48
CA PRO A 375 17.40 35.04 -10.09
C PRO A 375 17.31 34.99 -11.62
N GLU A 376 16.77 36.05 -12.24
CA GLU A 376 16.62 36.13 -13.70
C GLU A 376 17.95 35.95 -14.47
N SER A 377 19.07 36.37 -13.88
CA SER A 377 20.42 36.22 -14.42
C SER A 377 21.00 34.80 -14.34
N SER A 378 20.31 33.87 -13.66
CA SER A 378 20.77 32.49 -13.49
C SER A 378 20.70 31.70 -14.80
N CYS A 379 21.49 30.63 -14.89
CA CYS A 379 21.50 29.75 -16.06
C CYS A 379 20.10 29.13 -16.33
N PRO A 380 19.69 28.99 -17.60
CA PRO A 380 18.39 28.40 -17.94
C PRO A 380 18.22 26.95 -17.44
N SER A 381 19.32 26.23 -17.27
CA SER A 381 19.28 24.85 -16.76
C SER A 381 18.87 24.76 -15.30
N LEU A 382 19.30 25.71 -14.45
CA LEU A 382 18.90 25.77 -13.05
C LEU A 382 17.42 26.15 -12.92
N LYS A 383 16.92 27.08 -13.75
CA LYS A 383 15.49 27.45 -13.76
C LYS A 383 14.61 26.28 -14.18
N ALA A 384 15.00 25.58 -15.25
CA ALA A 384 14.34 24.35 -15.68
C ALA A 384 14.39 23.27 -14.59
N PHE A 385 15.54 23.08 -13.94
CA PHE A 385 15.71 22.12 -12.85
C PHE A 385 14.83 22.43 -11.64
N HIS A 386 14.79 23.70 -11.20
CA HIS A 386 13.93 24.17 -10.11
C HIS A 386 12.46 23.90 -10.39
N LEU A 387 11.99 24.34 -11.57
CA LEU A 387 10.60 24.11 -12.00
C LEU A 387 10.27 22.63 -12.04
N ASN A 388 11.13 21.81 -12.66
CA ASN A 388 10.91 20.39 -12.82
C ASN A 388 10.85 19.67 -11.47
N THR A 389 11.70 20.05 -10.52
CA THR A 389 11.75 19.46 -9.17
C THR A 389 10.46 19.74 -8.40
N ILE A 390 10.00 20.99 -8.39
CA ILE A 390 8.76 21.37 -7.70
C ILE A 390 7.55 20.73 -8.37
N LEU A 391 7.45 20.80 -9.70
CA LEU A 391 6.31 20.25 -10.43
C LEU A 391 6.21 18.72 -10.27
N SER A 392 7.35 18.01 -10.32
CA SER A 392 7.40 16.56 -10.09
C SER A 392 6.91 16.19 -8.69
N HIS A 393 7.32 16.95 -7.67
CA HIS A 393 6.89 16.74 -6.29
C HIS A 393 5.39 16.97 -6.12
N VAL A 394 4.87 18.07 -6.66
CA VAL A 394 3.42 18.36 -6.62
C VAL A 394 2.64 17.26 -7.34
N ALA A 395 3.10 16.80 -8.50
CA ALA A 395 2.47 15.72 -9.26
C ALA A 395 2.53 14.35 -8.55
N ALA A 396 3.52 14.11 -7.70
CA ALA A 396 3.61 12.88 -6.92
C ALA A 396 2.60 12.83 -5.76
N HIS A 397 2.22 14.00 -5.22
CA HIS A 397 1.48 14.10 -3.95
C HIS A 397 0.08 14.73 -4.05
N ARG A 398 -0.32 15.24 -5.23
CA ARG A 398 -1.60 15.95 -5.42
C ARG A 398 -2.45 15.36 -6.55
N SER A 399 -3.73 15.73 -6.54
CA SER A 399 -4.68 15.38 -7.61
C SER A 399 -4.34 16.11 -8.92
N LEU A 400 -4.75 15.53 -10.05
CA LEU A 400 -4.50 16.11 -11.37
C LEU A 400 -5.00 17.57 -11.48
N GLY A 401 -6.22 17.85 -11.03
CA GLY A 401 -6.77 19.21 -11.11
C GLY A 401 -5.93 20.24 -10.35
N PHE A 402 -5.35 19.85 -9.21
CA PHE A 402 -4.42 20.70 -8.46
C PHE A 402 -3.11 20.93 -9.24
N VAL A 403 -2.54 19.86 -9.80
CA VAL A 403 -1.30 19.91 -10.59
C VAL A 403 -1.50 20.83 -11.81
N LEU A 404 -2.60 20.68 -12.53
CA LEU A 404 -2.92 21.50 -13.70
C LEU A 404 -3.18 22.96 -13.34
N LEU A 405 -3.85 23.24 -12.22
CA LEU A 405 -4.05 24.60 -11.73
C LEU A 405 -2.72 25.27 -11.33
N PHE A 406 -1.85 24.51 -10.67
CA PHE A 406 -0.51 25.00 -10.33
C PHE A 406 0.32 25.26 -11.58
N TRP A 407 0.39 24.29 -12.51
CA TRP A 407 1.08 24.43 -13.79
C TRP A 407 0.55 25.63 -14.60
N HIS A 408 -0.78 25.77 -14.72
CA HIS A 408 -1.40 26.92 -15.38
C HIS A 408 -0.90 28.25 -14.81
N ARG A 409 -0.85 28.38 -13.48
CA ARG A 409 -0.33 29.60 -12.83
C ARG A 409 1.16 29.81 -13.05
N LEU A 410 1.98 28.76 -13.01
CA LEU A 410 3.41 28.88 -13.32
C LEU A 410 3.62 29.43 -14.74
N ILE A 411 2.86 28.94 -15.71
CA ILE A 411 2.99 29.36 -17.11
C ILE A 411 2.42 30.78 -17.33
N LEU A 412 1.20 31.06 -16.85
CA LEU A 412 0.52 32.33 -17.15
C LEU A 412 0.94 33.48 -16.22
N ASN A 413 1.09 33.21 -14.92
CA ASN A 413 1.32 34.28 -13.93
C ASN A 413 2.82 34.51 -13.66
N PHE A 414 3.64 33.46 -13.69
CA PHE A 414 5.08 33.54 -13.40
C PHE A 414 5.96 33.49 -14.66
N ASP A 415 5.35 33.49 -15.85
CA ASP A 415 6.03 33.42 -17.15
C ASP A 415 7.11 32.31 -17.26
N CYS A 416 6.86 31.15 -16.67
CA CYS A 416 7.81 30.04 -16.72
C CYS A 416 7.75 29.24 -18.03
N THR A 417 7.33 29.87 -19.14
CA THR A 417 7.09 29.18 -20.41
C THR A 417 8.39 28.58 -20.97
N GLU A 418 9.47 29.37 -21.01
CA GLU A 418 10.78 28.90 -21.50
C GLU A 418 11.44 27.89 -20.54
N ASP A 419 11.32 28.12 -19.24
CA ASP A 419 11.85 27.20 -18.23
C ASP A 419 11.18 25.83 -18.33
N PHE A 420 9.85 25.80 -18.48
CA PHE A 420 9.09 24.57 -18.71
C PHE A 420 9.50 23.87 -20.00
N LYS A 421 9.65 24.61 -21.10
CA LYS A 421 10.13 24.06 -22.38
C LYS A 421 11.47 23.37 -22.18
N ASN A 422 12.43 24.01 -21.51
CA ASN A 422 13.77 23.49 -21.33
C ASN A 422 13.87 22.28 -20.38
N THR A 423 12.81 21.89 -19.67
CA THR A 423 12.87 20.73 -18.76
C THR A 423 13.19 19.39 -19.45
N HIS A 424 12.87 19.21 -20.74
CA HIS A 424 13.29 18.01 -21.50
C HIS A 424 14.81 17.91 -21.70
N LYS A 425 15.53 19.05 -21.65
CA LYS A 425 17.00 19.10 -21.83
C LYS A 425 17.77 18.69 -20.56
N LEU A 426 17.09 18.50 -19.43
CA LEU A 426 17.75 18.14 -18.17
C LEU A 426 18.36 16.75 -18.25
N ALA A 427 19.68 16.65 -18.04
CA ALA A 427 20.43 15.39 -18.15
C ALA A 427 19.95 14.33 -17.16
N SER A 428 19.50 14.75 -15.96
CA SER A 428 18.99 13.85 -14.92
C SER A 428 17.58 13.31 -15.18
N CYS A 429 16.82 13.95 -16.07
CA CYS A 429 15.39 13.70 -16.29
C CYS A 429 15.07 13.27 -17.72
N LYS A 430 16.03 12.64 -18.42
CA LYS A 430 15.81 12.13 -19.79
C LYS A 430 14.49 11.35 -19.85
N ASN A 431 13.53 11.91 -20.57
CA ASN A 431 12.16 11.38 -20.77
C ASN A 431 11.26 11.34 -19.51
N GLN A 432 11.48 12.23 -18.53
CA GLN A 432 10.64 12.32 -17.33
C GLN A 432 10.30 13.77 -16.93
N GLY A 433 10.81 14.78 -17.64
CA GLY A 433 10.53 16.19 -17.38
C GLY A 433 9.30 16.76 -18.10
N GLY A 434 8.84 17.93 -17.66
CA GLY A 434 7.83 18.72 -18.39
C GLY A 434 6.50 17.98 -18.60
N PHE A 435 6.10 17.79 -19.86
CA PHE A 435 4.83 17.14 -20.20
C PHE A 435 4.71 15.70 -19.70
N HIS A 436 5.82 14.97 -19.56
CA HIS A 436 5.83 13.61 -19.00
C HIS A 436 5.32 13.57 -17.56
N ILE A 437 5.60 14.63 -16.77
CA ILE A 437 5.09 14.77 -15.40
C ILE A 437 3.56 14.88 -15.40
N LEU A 438 3.02 15.66 -16.34
CA LEU A 438 1.57 15.88 -16.48
C LEU A 438 0.86 14.60 -16.96
N LEU A 439 1.45 13.87 -17.92
CA LEU A 439 0.94 12.57 -18.39
C LEU A 439 0.96 11.52 -17.29
N HIS A 440 2.02 11.49 -16.47
CA HIS A 440 2.09 10.61 -15.31
C HIS A 440 1.02 10.96 -14.25
N ALA A 441 0.76 12.25 -14.00
CA ALA A 441 -0.34 12.67 -13.13
C ALA A 441 -1.71 12.28 -13.71
N ALA A 442 -1.90 12.40 -15.03
CA ALA A 442 -3.10 11.99 -15.73
C ALA A 442 -3.39 10.49 -15.56
N GLY A 443 -2.37 9.63 -15.69
CA GLY A 443 -2.50 8.19 -15.50
C GLY A 443 -2.90 7.75 -14.09
N LYS A 444 -2.78 8.62 -13.07
CA LYS A 444 -3.22 8.35 -11.69
C LYS A 444 -4.62 8.89 -11.38
N SER A 445 -5.24 9.63 -12.30
CA SER A 445 -6.50 10.35 -12.08
C SER A 445 -7.68 9.63 -12.73
N SER A 446 -8.84 9.70 -12.07
CA SER A 446 -10.12 9.21 -12.62
C SER A 446 -10.85 10.21 -13.51
N ALA A 447 -10.31 11.41 -13.70
CA ALA A 447 -10.91 12.48 -14.50
C ALA A 447 -9.85 13.05 -15.47
N ALA A 448 -9.36 12.20 -16.36
CA ALA A 448 -8.19 12.49 -17.20
C ALA A 448 -8.21 11.88 -18.61
N LYS A 449 -9.38 11.46 -19.11
CA LYS A 449 -9.53 10.92 -20.48
C LYS A 449 -9.36 12.05 -21.50
N LEU A 450 -10.10 13.14 -21.33
CA LEU A 450 -10.01 14.33 -22.19
C LEU A 450 -8.74 15.12 -21.90
N ALA A 451 -8.40 15.33 -20.62
CA ALA A 451 -7.18 16.04 -20.24
C ALA A 451 -5.92 15.35 -20.81
N GLY A 452 -5.86 14.01 -20.76
CA GLY A 452 -4.79 13.24 -21.38
C GLY A 452 -4.77 13.38 -22.90
N CYS A 453 -5.94 13.45 -23.55
CA CYS A 453 -6.07 13.60 -25.01
C CYS A 453 -5.57 14.97 -25.48
N GLU A 454 -5.89 16.06 -24.77
CA GLU A 454 -5.38 17.40 -25.09
C GLU A 454 -3.85 17.46 -25.02
N LEU A 455 -3.24 16.87 -23.98
CA LEU A 455 -1.78 16.78 -23.87
C LEU A 455 -1.18 15.91 -24.99
N PHE A 456 -1.79 14.77 -25.28
CA PHE A 456 -1.36 13.86 -26.33
C PHE A 456 -1.38 14.51 -27.71
N ASN A 457 -2.52 15.13 -28.09
CA ASN A 457 -2.68 15.82 -29.36
C ASN A 457 -1.69 16.97 -29.47
N PHE A 458 -1.51 17.75 -28.40
CA PHE A 458 -0.52 18.83 -28.40
C PHE A 458 0.90 18.32 -28.67
N ILE A 459 1.35 17.26 -28.00
CA ILE A 459 2.70 16.72 -28.19
C ILE A 459 2.87 16.15 -29.60
N LYS A 460 1.84 15.50 -30.15
CA LYS A 460 1.84 14.95 -31.52
C LYS A 460 1.79 16.02 -32.62
N GLU A 461 1.07 17.11 -32.40
CA GLU A 461 0.85 18.19 -33.37
C GLU A 461 1.87 19.33 -33.27
N ALA A 462 2.49 19.52 -32.11
CA ALA A 462 3.38 20.65 -31.88
C ALA A 462 4.64 20.56 -32.76
N LYS A 463 4.62 21.31 -33.86
CA LYS A 463 5.83 21.72 -34.58
C LYS A 463 6.53 22.79 -33.75
N TRP A 464 7.46 22.38 -32.90
CA TRP A 464 8.33 23.31 -32.19
C TRP A 464 9.24 23.99 -33.21
N PRO A 465 9.42 25.33 -33.15
CA PRO A 465 10.29 26.04 -34.09
C PRO A 465 11.68 25.40 -34.12
N GLU A 466 12.15 25.08 -35.32
CA GLU A 466 13.47 24.51 -35.63
C GLU A 466 14.58 25.54 -35.35
N SER A 467 14.76 25.96 -34.09
CA SER A 467 15.96 26.68 -33.71
C SER A 467 17.01 25.65 -33.29
N SER A 468 17.90 25.36 -34.24
CA SER A 468 19.11 24.52 -34.20
C SER A 468 18.95 22.99 -34.21
N HIS A 469 19.72 22.37 -35.11
CA HIS A 469 19.71 20.98 -35.57
C HIS A 469 19.97 19.87 -34.53
N ASP A 470 19.88 20.10 -33.22
CA ASP A 470 20.35 19.12 -32.21
C ASP A 470 19.46 18.90 -30.98
N VAL A 471 18.23 19.43 -30.92
CA VAL A 471 17.37 19.25 -29.73
C VAL A 471 16.17 18.34 -30.03
N PRO A 472 16.07 17.14 -29.43
CA PRO A 472 14.89 16.31 -29.61
C PRO A 472 13.66 16.99 -29.00
N HIS A 473 12.62 17.13 -29.81
CA HIS A 473 11.29 17.52 -29.35
C HIS A 473 10.78 16.56 -28.26
N TYR A 474 9.80 16.99 -27.45
CA TYR A 474 9.11 16.09 -26.54
C TYR A 474 8.56 14.89 -27.33
N THR A 475 9.11 13.71 -27.10
CA THR A 475 8.70 12.47 -27.76
C THR A 475 7.99 11.60 -26.75
N LEU A 476 6.82 11.07 -27.10
CA LEU A 476 6.07 10.18 -26.22
C LEU A 476 6.84 8.87 -26.02
N THR A 477 6.98 8.44 -24.78
CA THR A 477 7.62 7.17 -24.41
C THR A 477 6.60 6.07 -24.13
N ASP A 478 7.07 4.82 -24.03
CA ASP A 478 6.26 3.69 -23.55
C ASP A 478 5.54 3.98 -22.22
N LYS A 479 6.22 4.68 -21.30
CA LYS A 479 5.65 5.03 -19.99
C LYS A 479 4.51 6.04 -20.13
N ASP A 480 4.62 6.99 -21.06
CA ASP A 480 3.57 7.96 -21.34
C ASP A 480 2.34 7.28 -21.91
N TYR A 481 2.53 6.38 -22.89
CA TYR A 481 1.45 5.56 -23.42
C TYR A 481 0.80 4.69 -22.36
N ALA A 482 1.58 4.05 -21.48
CA ALA A 482 1.03 3.29 -20.36
C ALA A 482 0.20 4.17 -19.41
N ASN A 483 0.62 5.41 -19.14
CA ASN A 483 -0.13 6.35 -18.31
C ASN A 483 -1.41 6.85 -19.01
N LEU A 484 -1.36 7.13 -20.31
CA LEU A 484 -2.52 7.50 -21.12
C LEU A 484 -3.54 6.37 -21.20
N ILE A 485 -3.13 5.13 -21.48
CA ILE A 485 -4.03 3.97 -21.44
C ILE A 485 -4.63 3.83 -20.04
N ARG A 486 -3.83 3.98 -18.98
CA ARG A 486 -4.32 3.89 -17.60
C ARG A 486 -5.35 4.97 -17.26
N SER A 487 -5.23 6.19 -17.80
CA SER A 487 -6.21 7.27 -17.55
C SER A 487 -7.60 6.98 -18.13
N THR A 488 -7.70 6.01 -19.06
CA THR A 488 -8.96 5.61 -19.68
C THR A 488 -9.71 4.50 -18.96
N LEU A 489 -9.04 3.76 -18.08
CA LEU A 489 -9.62 2.63 -17.33
C LEU A 489 -10.69 2.99 -16.28
N PRO A 490 -10.70 4.20 -15.68
CA PRO A 490 -11.78 4.61 -14.79
C PRO A 490 -13.13 4.74 -15.52
N GLY A 491 -14.22 4.32 -14.86
CA GLY A 491 -15.57 4.32 -15.41
C GLY A 491 -15.99 3.00 -16.06
N GLU A 492 -17.14 3.01 -16.74
CA GLU A 492 -17.72 1.81 -17.39
C GLU A 492 -17.31 1.69 -18.87
N ASP A 493 -16.72 2.73 -19.45
CA ASP A 493 -16.24 2.74 -20.83
C ASP A 493 -14.75 2.41 -20.92
N PHE A 494 -14.48 1.17 -21.33
CA PHE A 494 -13.14 0.65 -21.62
C PHE A 494 -12.71 0.88 -23.07
N ARG A 495 -13.63 1.19 -24.00
CA ARG A 495 -13.30 1.30 -25.43
C ARG A 495 -12.40 2.50 -25.73
N THR A 496 -12.50 3.54 -24.91
CA THR A 496 -11.62 4.72 -24.98
C THR A 496 -10.13 4.35 -24.90
N MET A 497 -9.75 3.23 -24.28
CA MET A 497 -8.35 2.80 -24.22
C MET A 497 -7.77 2.45 -25.61
N TYR A 498 -8.62 1.99 -26.55
CA TYR A 498 -8.20 1.58 -27.88
C TYR A 498 -7.66 2.74 -28.71
N PHE A 499 -8.08 3.97 -28.40
CA PHE A 499 -7.49 5.18 -28.99
C PHE A 499 -5.97 5.22 -28.73
N TYR A 500 -5.55 5.14 -27.47
CA TYR A 500 -4.13 5.19 -27.12
C TYR A 500 -3.37 3.91 -27.50
N LEU A 501 -3.99 2.74 -27.40
CA LEU A 501 -3.37 1.49 -27.81
C LEU A 501 -3.03 1.50 -29.30
N ARG A 502 -3.92 2.02 -30.15
CA ARG A 502 -3.67 2.19 -31.58
C ARG A 502 -2.46 3.09 -31.82
N HIS A 503 -2.41 4.26 -31.18
CA HIS A 503 -1.29 5.18 -31.34
C HIS A 503 0.03 4.59 -30.81
N TYR A 504 -0.02 3.82 -29.73
CA TYR A 504 1.13 3.07 -29.24
C TYR A 504 1.65 2.08 -30.29
N LEU A 505 0.77 1.30 -30.93
CA LEU A 505 1.16 0.34 -31.96
C LEU A 505 1.70 1.02 -33.24
N LEU A 506 1.22 2.23 -33.57
CA LEU A 506 1.78 3.00 -34.69
C LEU A 506 3.20 3.47 -34.41
N ASP A 507 3.48 3.91 -33.18
CA ASP A 507 4.79 4.46 -32.81
C ASP A 507 5.81 3.37 -32.46
N PHE A 508 5.40 2.36 -31.69
CA PHE A 508 6.27 1.34 -31.09
C PHE A 508 6.04 -0.07 -31.64
N GLY A 509 5.08 -0.29 -32.55
CA GLY A 509 4.74 -1.62 -33.07
C GLY A 509 5.94 -2.38 -33.64
N LYS A 510 6.80 -1.69 -34.40
CA LYS A 510 8.04 -2.24 -34.96
C LYS A 510 9.02 -2.71 -33.87
N GLU A 511 9.10 -2.00 -32.75
CA GLU A 511 10.06 -2.27 -31.67
C GLU A 511 9.53 -3.29 -30.66
N CYS A 512 8.21 -3.36 -30.47
CA CYS A 512 7.61 -4.26 -29.49
C CYS A 512 7.22 -5.63 -30.06
N ILE A 513 7.20 -5.81 -31.39
CA ILE A 513 6.78 -7.06 -32.04
C ILE A 513 7.92 -7.63 -32.88
N HIS A 514 8.39 -8.81 -32.49
CA HIS A 514 9.45 -9.54 -33.20
C HIS A 514 8.97 -10.92 -33.63
N VAL A 515 9.36 -11.36 -34.81
CA VAL A 515 9.18 -12.73 -35.26
C VAL A 515 10.54 -13.43 -35.17
N ASP A 516 10.61 -14.52 -34.43
CA ASP A 516 11.86 -15.28 -34.30
C ASP A 516 12.18 -16.09 -35.57
N ARG A 517 13.36 -16.72 -35.58
CA ARG A 517 13.81 -17.55 -36.71
C ARG A 517 12.97 -18.81 -36.92
N GLU A 518 12.15 -19.19 -35.93
CA GLU A 518 11.22 -20.31 -36.00
C GLU A 518 9.84 -19.88 -36.52
N GLY A 519 9.64 -18.59 -36.83
CA GLY A 519 8.36 -18.04 -37.27
C GLY A 519 7.36 -17.82 -36.13
N LYS A 520 7.79 -17.75 -34.87
CA LYS A 520 6.94 -17.43 -33.73
C LYS A 520 6.96 -15.94 -33.40
N LEU A 521 5.79 -15.43 -33.05
CA LEU A 521 5.59 -14.05 -32.64
C LEU A 521 5.98 -13.85 -31.16
N ASN A 522 6.87 -12.91 -30.89
CA ASN A 522 7.28 -12.50 -29.56
C ASN A 522 6.93 -11.03 -29.31
N TRP A 523 6.13 -10.79 -28.28
CA TRP A 523 5.81 -9.45 -27.79
C TRP A 523 6.86 -9.02 -26.75
N ASN A 524 7.73 -8.09 -27.13
CA ASN A 524 8.69 -7.46 -26.23
C ASN A 524 8.13 -6.14 -25.69
N LEU A 525 6.99 -6.21 -25.01
CA LEU A 525 6.38 -5.04 -24.38
C LEU A 525 7.19 -4.62 -23.16
N THR A 526 7.37 -3.32 -22.97
CA THR A 526 7.95 -2.82 -21.72
C THR A 526 7.05 -3.19 -20.54
N SER A 527 7.65 -3.38 -19.35
CA SER A 527 6.91 -3.73 -18.13
C SER A 527 5.80 -2.72 -17.81
N ALA A 528 5.96 -1.45 -18.18
CA ALA A 528 4.95 -0.41 -17.97
C ALA A 528 3.66 -0.68 -18.76
N VAL A 529 3.78 -0.95 -20.07
CA VAL A 529 2.63 -1.23 -20.95
C VAL A 529 2.07 -2.62 -20.66
N GLY A 530 2.93 -3.63 -20.54
CA GLY A 530 2.53 -5.01 -20.23
C GLY A 530 1.68 -5.09 -18.95
N ASN A 531 2.11 -4.44 -17.87
CA ASN A 531 1.35 -4.41 -16.61
C ASN A 531 -0.03 -3.76 -16.75
N VAL A 532 -0.18 -2.75 -17.61
CA VAL A 532 -1.47 -2.10 -17.85
C VAL A 532 -2.40 -3.02 -18.64
N LEU A 533 -1.89 -3.70 -19.68
CA LEU A 533 -2.67 -4.65 -20.47
C LEU A 533 -3.09 -5.88 -19.65
N GLU A 534 -2.20 -6.42 -18.81
CA GLU A 534 -2.54 -7.50 -17.86
C GLU A 534 -3.63 -7.08 -16.88
N LYS A 535 -3.57 -5.83 -16.40
CA LYS A 535 -4.62 -5.28 -15.54
C LYS A 535 -5.97 -5.24 -16.27
N VAL A 536 -5.98 -4.90 -17.57
CA VAL A 536 -7.20 -4.92 -18.39
C VAL A 536 -7.71 -6.36 -18.57
N ARG A 537 -6.83 -7.33 -18.85
CA ARG A 537 -7.20 -8.75 -18.93
C ARG A 537 -7.85 -9.25 -17.65
N ALA A 538 -7.32 -8.84 -16.50
CA ALA A 538 -7.85 -9.21 -15.19
C ALA A 538 -9.20 -8.57 -14.84
N MET A 539 -9.66 -7.54 -15.57
CA MET A 539 -10.96 -6.89 -15.34
C MET A 539 -12.15 -7.67 -15.92
N GLU A 540 -11.91 -8.80 -16.61
CA GLU A 540 -12.86 -9.75 -17.24
C GLU A 540 -13.81 -9.16 -18.29
N LYS A 541 -14.33 -7.93 -18.10
CA LYS A 541 -15.06 -7.15 -19.09
C LYS A 541 -14.09 -6.72 -20.20
N ASN A 542 -14.13 -7.41 -21.35
CA ASN A 542 -13.40 -7.11 -22.60
C ASN A 542 -11.97 -7.64 -22.74
N ALA A 543 -11.53 -8.58 -21.89
CA ALA A 543 -10.24 -9.27 -22.08
C ALA A 543 -10.15 -9.96 -23.45
N ALA A 544 -11.25 -10.58 -23.89
CA ALA A 544 -11.33 -11.26 -25.19
C ALA A 544 -11.18 -10.30 -26.38
N GLU A 545 -11.72 -9.08 -26.30
CA GLU A 545 -11.62 -8.10 -27.39
C GLU A 545 -10.19 -7.60 -27.58
N LEU A 546 -9.53 -7.26 -26.46
CA LEU A 546 -8.12 -6.87 -26.45
C LEU A 546 -7.24 -7.97 -27.06
N ASP A 547 -7.45 -9.22 -26.66
CA ASP A 547 -6.67 -10.35 -27.17
C ASP A 547 -6.91 -10.61 -28.66
N VAL A 548 -8.14 -10.41 -29.16
CA VAL A 548 -8.43 -10.48 -30.60
C VAL A 548 -7.67 -9.42 -31.38
N ILE A 549 -7.69 -8.17 -30.94
CA ILE A 549 -6.96 -7.06 -31.60
C ILE A 549 -5.46 -7.35 -31.60
N LEU A 550 -4.88 -7.70 -30.46
CA LEU A 550 -3.45 -8.00 -30.35
C LEU A 550 -3.07 -9.22 -31.21
N LYS A 551 -3.94 -10.23 -31.29
CA LYS A 551 -3.72 -11.39 -32.15
C LYS A 551 -3.70 -11.00 -33.64
N GLN A 552 -4.65 -10.20 -34.09
CA GLN A 552 -4.72 -9.74 -35.49
C GLN A 552 -3.53 -8.86 -35.88
N VAL A 553 -3.08 -7.99 -34.97
CA VAL A 553 -1.83 -7.23 -35.12
C VAL A 553 -0.64 -8.18 -35.28
N GLY A 554 -0.58 -9.22 -34.44
CA GLY A 554 0.45 -10.26 -34.51
C GLY A 554 0.44 -11.06 -35.81
N GLU A 555 -0.74 -11.50 -36.26
CA GLU A 555 -0.95 -12.21 -37.52
C GLU A 555 -0.52 -11.36 -38.73
N TRP A 556 -0.81 -10.05 -38.69
CA TRP A 556 -0.33 -9.13 -39.72
C TRP A 556 1.20 -9.09 -39.76
N HIS A 557 1.87 -8.96 -38.62
CA HIS A 557 3.33 -8.96 -38.58
C HIS A 557 3.92 -10.28 -39.07
N LEU A 558 3.37 -11.43 -38.66
CA LEU A 558 3.81 -12.75 -39.14
C LEU A 558 3.72 -12.87 -40.67
N THR A 559 2.64 -12.37 -41.26
CA THR A 559 2.38 -12.46 -42.70
C THR A 559 3.31 -11.55 -43.51
N ASN A 560 3.73 -10.41 -42.93
CA ASN A 560 4.50 -9.39 -43.64
C ASN A 560 6.00 -9.36 -43.27
N TYR A 561 6.43 -10.12 -42.26
CA TYR A 561 7.83 -10.17 -41.81
C TYR A 561 8.79 -10.70 -42.88
N SER A 562 8.37 -11.70 -43.66
CA SER A 562 9.18 -12.35 -44.70
C SER A 562 9.51 -11.45 -45.90
N GLN A 563 8.91 -10.26 -46.02
CA GLN A 563 9.08 -9.38 -47.18
C GLN A 563 10.03 -8.20 -46.94
N THR A 564 10.23 -7.74 -45.70
CA THR A 564 10.98 -6.49 -45.45
C THR A 564 11.90 -6.49 -44.23
N ASN A 565 11.95 -7.53 -43.38
CA ASN A 565 12.70 -7.58 -42.10
C ASN A 565 12.40 -6.44 -41.09
N GLU A 566 11.64 -5.40 -41.47
CA GLU A 566 11.25 -4.24 -40.66
C GLU A 566 9.84 -3.76 -41.05
N ALA A 567 8.81 -4.57 -40.83
CA ALA A 567 7.45 -4.22 -41.20
C ALA A 567 6.83 -3.22 -40.21
N VAL A 568 6.54 -2.00 -40.66
CA VAL A 568 5.72 -1.00 -39.94
C VAL A 568 4.27 -1.15 -40.41
N ILE A 569 3.32 -1.33 -39.49
CA ILE A 569 1.89 -1.47 -39.86
C ILE A 569 1.37 -0.14 -40.43
N PRO A 570 0.84 -0.12 -41.67
CA PRO A 570 0.20 1.08 -42.19
C PRO A 570 -1.00 1.50 -41.35
N GLU A 571 -1.19 2.80 -41.17
CA GLU A 571 -2.28 3.35 -40.36
C GLU A 571 -3.66 2.85 -40.80
N ARG A 572 -3.88 2.70 -42.11
CA ARG A 572 -5.13 2.18 -42.68
C ARG A 572 -5.38 0.74 -42.23
N THR A 573 -4.37 -0.12 -42.32
CA THR A 573 -4.49 -1.51 -41.89
C THR A 573 -4.76 -1.63 -40.40
N LEU A 574 -4.11 -0.79 -39.58
CA LEU A 574 -4.39 -0.77 -38.16
C LEU A 574 -5.81 -0.27 -37.85
N LYS A 575 -6.35 0.68 -38.62
CA LYS A 575 -7.77 1.08 -38.54
C LYS A 575 -8.70 -0.09 -38.85
N ASP A 576 -8.39 -0.87 -39.88
CA ASP A 576 -9.19 -2.04 -40.27
C ASP A 576 -9.18 -3.14 -39.20
N ILE A 577 -8.02 -3.39 -38.57
CA ILE A 577 -7.88 -4.34 -37.46
C ILE A 577 -8.73 -3.92 -36.25
N PHE A 578 -8.70 -2.63 -35.90
CA PHE A 578 -9.51 -2.12 -34.79
C PHE A 578 -11.01 -2.07 -35.13
N GLY A 579 -11.38 -1.93 -36.41
CA GLY A 579 -12.76 -2.04 -36.90
C GLY A 579 -13.74 -1.17 -36.11
N ALA A 580 -14.77 -1.78 -35.52
CA ALA A 580 -15.79 -1.08 -34.74
C ALA A 580 -15.25 -0.45 -33.43
N PHE A 581 -14.05 -0.82 -32.99
CA PHE A 581 -13.35 -0.26 -31.85
C PHE A 581 -12.45 0.92 -32.23
N HIS A 582 -12.37 1.26 -33.52
CA HIS A 582 -11.62 2.42 -33.96
C HIS A 582 -12.27 3.71 -33.46
N ILE A 583 -11.52 4.45 -32.64
CA ILE A 583 -11.86 5.80 -32.20
C ILE A 583 -10.88 6.75 -32.89
N GLN A 584 -11.41 7.65 -33.71
CA GLN A 584 -10.60 8.62 -34.43
C GLN A 584 -10.13 9.76 -33.52
N ASP A 585 -11.05 10.30 -32.71
CA ASP A 585 -10.81 11.39 -31.76
C ASP A 585 -11.57 11.10 -30.47
N LEU A 586 -11.11 11.67 -29.35
CA LEU A 586 -11.81 11.61 -28.06
C LEU A 586 -12.47 12.96 -27.76
N THR A 587 -13.78 13.04 -28.04
CA THR A 587 -14.60 14.23 -27.73
C THR A 587 -15.55 13.98 -26.56
N PRO A 588 -16.02 15.04 -25.86
CA PRO A 588 -17.03 14.88 -24.80
C PRO A 588 -18.30 14.19 -25.28
N LYS A 589 -18.72 14.47 -26.52
CA LYS A 589 -19.90 13.84 -27.13
C LYS A 589 -19.71 12.33 -27.29
N GLN A 590 -18.52 11.90 -27.71
CA GLN A 590 -18.20 10.47 -27.83
C GLN A 590 -18.15 9.80 -26.45
N LEU A 591 -17.51 10.40 -25.45
CA LEU A 591 -17.50 9.84 -24.09
C LEU A 591 -18.91 9.70 -23.52
N LEU A 592 -19.75 10.73 -23.66
CA LEU A 592 -21.16 10.65 -23.26
C LEU A 592 -21.91 9.55 -24.00
N SER A 593 -21.66 9.37 -25.30
CA SER A 593 -22.31 8.33 -26.09
C SER A 593 -21.87 6.91 -25.68
N LEU A 594 -20.60 6.73 -25.31
CA LEU A 594 -20.04 5.46 -24.86
C LEU A 594 -20.52 5.12 -23.45
N GLU A 595 -20.60 6.11 -22.55
CA GLU A 595 -21.18 5.94 -21.22
C GLU A 595 -22.67 5.61 -21.27
N SER A 596 -23.43 6.28 -22.14
CA SER A 596 -24.88 6.04 -22.28
C SER A 596 -25.18 4.62 -22.78
N ARG A 597 -24.38 4.10 -23.71
CA ARG A 597 -24.51 2.73 -24.22
C ARG A 597 -24.18 1.69 -23.14
N ASN A 598 -23.16 1.93 -22.32
CA ASN A 598 -22.73 0.98 -21.31
C ASN A 598 -23.59 1.03 -20.03
N LEU A 599 -24.21 2.17 -19.70
CA LEU A 599 -25.18 2.28 -18.60
C LEU A 599 -26.42 1.39 -18.79
N GLU A 600 -26.80 1.11 -20.03
CA GLU A 600 -27.87 0.15 -20.37
C GLU A 600 -27.44 -1.30 -20.10
N GLU A 601 -26.15 -1.61 -20.29
CA GLU A 601 -25.56 -2.94 -20.08
C GLU A 601 -25.17 -3.20 -18.60
N SER A 602 -24.70 -2.17 -17.88
CA SER A 602 -24.16 -2.28 -16.52
C SER A 602 -25.20 -2.33 -15.39
N ARG A 603 -26.48 -2.02 -15.64
CA ARG A 603 -27.56 -2.11 -14.64
C ARG A 603 -27.75 -3.52 -14.04
N GLN A 604 -27.06 -4.53 -14.56
CA GLN A 604 -27.10 -5.91 -14.07
C GLN A 604 -25.92 -6.31 -13.17
N SER A 605 -24.82 -5.54 -13.12
CA SER A 605 -23.63 -5.88 -12.31
C SER A 605 -23.36 -4.79 -11.26
N GLY A 606 -23.75 -5.06 -10.01
CA GLY A 606 -23.67 -4.10 -8.89
C GLY A 606 -22.27 -3.90 -8.31
N ASP A 607 -21.27 -3.59 -9.13
CA ASP A 607 -19.90 -3.39 -8.66
C ASP A 607 -19.53 -1.90 -8.55
N SER A 608 -19.04 -1.50 -7.38
CA SER A 608 -18.75 -0.12 -7.02
C SER A 608 -17.31 0.27 -7.38
N GLY A 609 -17.01 0.32 -8.67
CA GLY A 609 -15.74 0.85 -9.19
C GLY A 609 -15.60 2.37 -9.02
N SER A 610 -14.37 2.87 -9.08
CA SER A 610 -14.04 4.31 -9.12
C SER A 610 -14.78 4.98 -10.28
N ARG A 611 -15.70 5.89 -9.97
CA ARG A 611 -16.53 6.58 -10.97
C ARG A 611 -15.70 7.64 -11.69
N TYR A 612 -15.70 7.57 -13.02
CA TYR A 612 -15.21 8.65 -13.88
C TYR A 612 -16.09 9.89 -13.73
N SER A 613 -15.49 11.08 -13.84
CA SER A 613 -16.20 12.37 -13.76
C SER A 613 -15.89 13.21 -15.00
N LEU A 614 -16.84 13.25 -15.93
CA LEU A 614 -16.73 14.03 -17.17
C LEU A 614 -16.58 15.53 -16.91
N ILE A 615 -17.30 16.07 -15.93
CA ILE A 615 -17.26 17.51 -15.61
C ILE A 615 -15.85 17.90 -15.15
N ALA A 616 -15.28 17.14 -14.22
CA ALA A 616 -13.94 17.40 -13.72
C ALA A 616 -12.87 17.21 -14.81
N ASP A 617 -13.05 16.24 -15.72
CA ASP A 617 -12.15 16.02 -16.84
C ASP A 617 -12.24 17.14 -17.89
N TRP A 618 -13.45 17.64 -18.17
CA TRP A 618 -13.67 18.78 -19.06
C TRP A 618 -13.00 20.05 -18.53
N GLU A 619 -13.18 20.38 -17.24
CA GLU A 619 -12.51 21.52 -16.61
C GLU A 619 -10.98 21.40 -16.67
N ASN A 620 -10.45 20.18 -16.50
CA ASN A 620 -9.02 19.91 -16.64
C ASN A 620 -8.55 20.09 -18.09
N ALA A 621 -9.32 19.59 -19.06
CA ALA A 621 -9.04 19.72 -20.49
C ALA A 621 -9.06 21.19 -20.95
N GLU A 622 -10.06 21.97 -20.54
CA GLU A 622 -10.11 23.41 -20.84
C GLU A 622 -8.93 24.17 -20.26
N ARG A 623 -8.54 23.85 -19.02
CA ARG A 623 -7.37 24.44 -18.39
C ARG A 623 -6.09 24.11 -19.14
N ILE A 624 -5.95 22.86 -19.59
CA ILE A 624 -4.83 22.44 -20.44
C ILE A 624 -4.83 23.24 -21.74
N ARG A 625 -5.95 23.25 -22.47
CA ARG A 625 -6.09 23.96 -23.75
C ARG A 625 -5.71 25.43 -23.63
N SER A 626 -6.28 26.14 -22.65
CA SER A 626 -5.97 27.55 -22.37
C SER A 626 -4.48 27.78 -22.07
N THR A 627 -3.84 26.88 -21.33
CA THR A 627 -2.40 26.98 -21.02
C THR A 627 -1.54 26.74 -22.26
N LEU A 628 -1.87 25.71 -23.04
CA LEU A 628 -1.15 25.36 -24.26
C LEU A 628 -1.30 26.43 -25.35
N ASP A 629 -2.49 27.04 -25.48
CA ASP A 629 -2.73 28.15 -26.40
C ASP A 629 -1.89 29.38 -26.02
N HIS A 630 -1.75 29.68 -24.72
CA HIS A 630 -0.84 30.71 -24.25
C HIS A 630 0.62 30.41 -24.66
N MET A 631 1.07 29.17 -24.44
CA MET A 631 2.42 28.74 -24.84
C MET A 631 2.65 28.84 -26.35
N ARG A 632 1.66 28.47 -27.19
CA ARG A 632 1.69 28.63 -28.65
C ARG A 632 1.77 30.10 -29.08
N ASN A 633 0.93 30.96 -28.49
CA ASN A 633 0.91 32.37 -28.84
C ASN A 633 2.21 33.11 -28.47
N LYS A 634 2.93 32.63 -27.44
CA LYS A 634 4.28 33.10 -27.14
C LYS A 634 5.31 32.63 -28.16
N LEU A 635 5.22 31.37 -28.62
CA LEU A 635 6.09 30.82 -29.66
C LEU A 635 5.97 31.60 -30.98
N SER A 636 4.76 31.99 -31.38
CA SER A 636 4.54 32.74 -32.62
C SER A 636 5.00 34.21 -32.57
N LYS A 637 5.28 34.75 -31.38
CA LYS A 637 5.74 36.15 -31.20
C LYS A 637 7.26 36.28 -31.04
N SER A 638 7.95 35.16 -30.82
CA SER A 638 9.41 35.08 -30.69
C SER A 638 10.13 34.67 -31.98
N CYS A 639 9.37 34.34 -33.04
CA CYS A 639 9.82 34.35 -34.42
C CYS A 639 9.47 35.71 -35.04
#